data_AF-A0A5C7QC70-F1
#
_entry.id   AF-A0A5C7QC70-F1
#
_cell.length_a   1.000
_cell.length_b   1.000
_cell.length_c   1.000
_cell.angle_alpha   90.00
_cell.angle_beta   90.00
_cell.angle_gamma   90.00
#
_symmetry.space_group_name_H-M   'P 1'
#
loop_
_entity.id
_entity.type
_entity.pdbx_description
1 polymer ?
#
loop_
_entity_poly.entity_id
_entity_poly.type
_entity_poly.pdbx_seq_one_letter_code
_entity_poly.pdbx_strand_id
1 'polypeptide(L)'
;MTAKVCSTCGRSGLVLKAGRCGTCTARSRRQPCGVCDRVRPVSTRTETGVALCDTCAKRRTAHRLMTELHRTAAATLRRWLPALDDNDDVVAAVGRAAPTFRQASWLVGALTEVAVLHGSTTAPPVIDRLVTELVAGGAVGIAAPRCVSCGRSDWLTQRIDGHRACVNCAHRVRAETCGRCGQWGRVTTRDSDGVAVCGVCFNKDRSRWETCGRCATLARPARRLDDGTSLCRACNRRTAICAECGLERPCDGVRTGRFRCEPCSRRKVHCSRCRRVATVAVVWASGPVCTTCHHKGLEARAACDGCGQVRRPDPRHPSGQCSDCVGLPAFSVCSGCGVEDRLYRNGHCWRCSLGDVFDTLTVNSSVDLTALRTSLLATDRPRAVVRWLTTAFAANSITSLATSEVALTHQGIDSLGDSLAVNRLRAELVMAGLIEPRDEMVARLETWIAGQVDAIADTSDRQTVDAFSTWHVLRRVRHRAATSAATNDRWARTRIARAVEFLTFLRSHGLVLATCTQADVELWLAGPPSRRAVRDFLRWAHRRGLCCELDIAKRTQGWPARRLTPGAHQQIIRRLLTDDTISLVDRVSGLLVGCYGQFPARLVRLTIDDITIDDATVTIRFGREPVTLAEPVAACVAALIATRRGRSASDATAASRWLFPGGFAGCHLDPETLANRLRQLGISSAKLRTDVLLDLAADIPPAIVADLIGLYPTTAARWTHAAGGDWAGYVAQRSDEDRRRGSTG
;
A
#
# COMPACT_ATOMS: atom_id res chain seq x y z
N MET A 1 -89.12 29.48 44.86
CA MET A 1 -88.33 28.95 43.72
C MET A 1 -87.96 27.50 44.00
N THR A 2 -88.61 26.54 43.36
CA THR A 2 -88.30 25.10 43.50
C THR A 2 -86.90 24.83 42.96
N ALA A 3 -86.01 24.30 43.81
CA ALA A 3 -84.66 23.92 43.38
C ALA A 3 -84.76 22.90 42.24
N LYS A 4 -84.12 23.17 41.10
CA LYS A 4 -84.06 22.21 39.99
C LYS A 4 -83.29 20.97 40.45
N VAL A 5 -83.98 19.84 40.62
CA VAL A 5 -83.41 18.55 41.03
C VAL A 5 -83.27 17.62 39.83
N CYS A 6 -82.13 16.94 39.71
CA CYS A 6 -81.93 15.93 38.67
C CYS A 6 -82.89 14.75 38.88
N SER A 7 -83.70 14.44 37.87
CA SER A 7 -84.68 13.34 37.89
C SER A 7 -84.07 11.93 37.97
N THR A 8 -82.75 11.80 37.89
CA THR A 8 -82.05 10.49 37.91
C THR A 8 -81.21 10.28 39.16
N CYS A 9 -80.64 11.33 39.76
CA CYS A 9 -79.77 11.19 40.94
C CYS A 9 -80.16 12.05 42.13
N GLY A 10 -81.26 12.80 42.05
CA GLY A 10 -81.80 13.56 43.18
C GLY A 10 -80.96 14.77 43.62
N ARG A 11 -79.89 15.13 42.90
CA ARG A 11 -79.04 16.29 43.26
C ARG A 11 -79.65 17.62 42.80
N SER A 12 -79.69 18.59 43.71
CA SER A 12 -80.15 19.97 43.48
C SER A 12 -78.98 20.93 43.18
N GLY A 13 -79.28 22.14 42.68
CA GLY A 13 -78.27 23.19 42.41
C GLY A 13 -77.43 23.00 41.14
N LEU A 14 -77.82 22.07 40.26
CA LEU A 14 -77.10 21.75 39.03
C LEU A 14 -77.83 22.29 37.79
N VAL A 15 -77.08 22.64 36.75
CA VAL A 15 -77.66 22.94 35.42
C VAL A 15 -78.21 21.63 34.83
N LEU A 16 -79.52 21.56 34.65
CA LEU A 16 -80.21 20.40 34.10
C LEU A 16 -80.54 20.61 32.62
N LYS A 17 -80.32 19.57 31.80
CA LYS A 17 -80.78 19.52 30.40
C LYS A 17 -81.80 18.38 30.30
N ALA A 18 -83.04 18.69 29.92
CA ALA A 18 -84.17 17.76 29.93
C ALA A 18 -84.34 17.01 31.28
N GLY A 19 -84.24 17.75 32.39
CA GLY A 19 -84.44 17.21 33.75
C GLY A 19 -83.27 16.41 34.34
N ARG A 20 -82.16 16.19 33.62
CA ARG A 20 -80.99 15.43 34.12
C ARG A 20 -79.73 16.29 34.25
N CYS A 21 -78.90 15.99 35.25
CA CYS A 21 -77.59 16.64 35.42
C CYS A 21 -76.57 16.09 34.42
N GLY A 22 -75.52 16.87 34.12
CA GLY A 22 -74.48 16.50 33.14
C GLY A 22 -73.88 15.10 33.35
N THR A 23 -73.68 14.68 34.60
CA THR A 23 -73.13 13.34 34.94
C THR A 23 -74.09 12.20 34.61
N CYS A 24 -75.39 12.37 34.91
CA CYS A 24 -76.41 11.38 34.61
C CYS A 24 -76.70 11.29 33.11
N THR A 25 -76.67 12.43 32.42
CA THR A 25 -76.77 12.51 30.95
C THR A 25 -75.56 11.89 30.25
N ALA A 26 -74.36 11.99 30.84
CA ALA A 26 -73.17 11.32 30.32
C ALA A 26 -73.17 9.81 30.58
N ARG A 27 -73.75 9.35 31.71
CA ARG A 27 -73.93 7.91 32.01
C ARG A 27 -74.93 7.23 31.07
N SER A 28 -76.04 7.90 30.72
CA SER A 28 -77.04 7.34 29.81
C SER A 28 -76.58 7.21 28.36
N ARG A 29 -75.46 7.84 27.98
CA ARG A 29 -74.85 7.77 26.64
C ARG A 29 -73.72 6.73 26.55
N ARG A 30 -73.57 5.84 27.53
CA ARG A 30 -72.52 4.80 27.50
C ARG A 30 -73.05 3.55 26.80
N GLN A 31 -72.36 3.12 25.75
CA GLN A 31 -72.64 1.89 25.00
C GLN A 31 -71.32 1.15 24.73
N PRO A 32 -71.34 -0.17 24.49
CA PRO A 32 -70.16 -0.88 24.02
C PRO A 32 -69.69 -0.28 22.68
N CYS A 33 -68.40 0.03 22.59
CA CYS A 33 -67.78 0.52 21.37
C CYS A 33 -67.58 -0.64 20.40
N GLY A 34 -68.13 -0.60 19.19
CA GLY A 34 -68.03 -1.69 18.20
C GLY A 34 -66.65 -1.92 17.56
N VAL A 35 -65.56 -1.59 18.27
CA VAL A 35 -64.16 -1.81 17.86
C VAL A 35 -63.32 -2.35 19.02
N CYS A 36 -63.56 -1.87 20.25
CA CYS A 36 -62.79 -2.29 21.43
C CYS A 36 -63.65 -2.95 22.51
N ASP A 37 -64.96 -3.07 22.27
CA ASP A 37 -66.01 -3.61 23.14
C ASP A 37 -66.13 -3.01 24.54
N ARG A 38 -65.32 -2.00 24.86
CA ARG A 38 -65.40 -1.28 26.14
C ARG A 38 -66.60 -0.36 26.17
N VAL A 39 -67.38 -0.45 27.24
CA VAL A 39 -68.51 0.45 27.52
C VAL A 39 -68.00 1.84 27.86
N ARG A 40 -68.18 2.79 26.94
CA ARG A 40 -67.71 4.18 27.05
C ARG A 40 -68.77 5.15 26.52
N PRO A 41 -68.72 6.45 26.85
CA PRO A 41 -69.58 7.44 26.22
C PRO A 41 -69.43 7.41 24.70
N VAL A 42 -70.55 7.34 23.99
CA VAL A 42 -70.56 7.37 22.51
C VAL A 42 -70.10 8.75 22.06
N SER A 43 -69.03 8.79 21.28
CA SER A 43 -68.47 10.02 20.70
C SER A 43 -69.03 10.30 19.31
N THR A 44 -69.08 9.27 18.46
CA THR A 44 -69.68 9.30 17.13
C THR A 44 -70.29 7.96 16.79
N ARG A 45 -71.11 7.90 15.73
CA ARG A 45 -71.62 6.66 15.16
C ARG A 45 -71.15 6.53 13.71
N THR A 46 -70.91 5.30 13.30
CA THR A 46 -70.65 4.98 11.88
C THR A 46 -71.93 5.13 11.05
N GLU A 47 -71.81 5.12 9.72
CA GLU A 47 -72.93 5.18 8.78
C GLU A 47 -73.94 4.03 8.98
N THR A 48 -73.48 2.88 9.47
CA THR A 48 -74.31 1.72 9.83
C THR A 48 -74.85 1.77 11.26
N GLY A 49 -74.73 2.91 11.95
CA GLY A 49 -75.28 3.14 13.28
C GLY A 49 -74.42 2.65 14.46
N VAL A 50 -73.30 1.95 14.22
CA VAL A 50 -72.41 1.41 15.27
C VAL A 50 -71.78 2.54 16.11
N ALA A 51 -71.87 2.43 17.44
CA ALA A 51 -71.32 3.39 18.39
C ALA A 51 -69.79 3.25 18.55
N LEU A 52 -69.07 4.38 18.50
CA LEU A 52 -67.63 4.44 18.72
C LEU A 52 -67.29 5.32 19.94
N CYS A 53 -66.34 4.85 20.75
CA CYS A 53 -65.71 5.69 21.78
C CYS A 53 -64.75 6.70 21.13
N ASP A 54 -64.51 7.83 21.81
CA ASP A 54 -63.65 8.92 21.31
C ASP A 54 -62.26 8.44 20.83
N THR A 55 -61.62 7.53 21.57
CA THR A 55 -60.30 6.97 21.19
C THR A 55 -60.36 6.16 19.91
N CYS A 56 -61.37 5.29 19.75
CA CYS A 56 -61.53 4.47 18.54
C CYS A 56 -61.97 5.30 17.33
N ALA A 57 -62.83 6.30 17.55
CA ALA A 57 -63.22 7.27 16.54
C ALA A 57 -61.99 8.04 16.01
N LYS A 58 -61.18 8.62 16.91
CA LYS A 58 -59.94 9.32 16.54
C LYS A 58 -58.93 8.42 15.83
N ARG A 59 -58.76 7.16 16.27
CA ARG A 59 -57.87 6.19 15.61
C ARG A 59 -58.35 5.86 14.20
N ARG A 60 -59.66 5.68 13.99
CA ARG A 60 -60.25 5.40 12.68
C ARG A 60 -60.13 6.60 11.73
N THR A 61 -60.38 7.82 12.23
CA THR A 61 -60.15 9.05 11.46
C THR A 61 -58.69 9.20 11.07
N ALA A 62 -57.75 8.98 12.01
CA ALA A 62 -56.32 9.04 11.73
C ALA A 62 -55.87 7.99 10.71
N HIS A 63 -56.40 6.77 10.78
CA HIS A 63 -56.15 5.73 9.79
C HIS A 63 -56.66 6.14 8.40
N ARG A 64 -57.91 6.62 8.30
CA ARG A 64 -58.49 7.12 7.03
C ARG A 64 -57.63 8.23 6.41
N LEU A 65 -57.24 9.24 7.20
CA LEU A 65 -56.42 10.36 6.72
C LEU A 65 -55.01 9.90 6.30
N MET A 66 -54.43 8.93 7.02
CA MET A 66 -53.13 8.35 6.66
C MET A 66 -53.21 7.57 5.35
N THR A 67 -54.25 6.75 5.16
CA THR A 67 -54.48 6.04 3.90
C THR A 67 -54.67 7.02 2.74
N GLU A 68 -55.36 8.13 2.96
CA GLU A 68 -55.50 9.19 1.95
C GLU A 68 -54.14 9.77 1.55
N LEU A 69 -53.31 10.15 2.53
CA LEU A 69 -51.95 10.65 2.27
C LEU A 69 -51.09 9.63 1.51
N HIS A 70 -51.21 8.33 1.82
CA HIS A 70 -50.50 7.28 1.10
C HIS A 70 -50.95 7.17 -0.36
N ARG A 71 -52.26 7.26 -0.63
CA ARG A 71 -52.79 7.28 -2.01
C ARG A 71 -52.34 8.53 -2.76
N THR A 72 -52.37 9.70 -2.11
CA THR A 72 -51.89 10.96 -2.72
C THR A 72 -50.41 10.85 -3.12
N ALA A 73 -49.55 10.37 -2.21
CA ALA A 73 -48.13 10.16 -2.51
C ALA A 73 -47.91 9.16 -3.65
N ALA A 74 -48.64 8.03 -3.66
CA ALA A 74 -48.55 7.05 -4.73
C ALA A 74 -48.98 7.61 -6.10
N ALA A 75 -50.06 8.41 -6.13
CA ALA A 75 -50.51 9.07 -7.36
C ALA A 75 -49.47 10.07 -7.89
N THR A 76 -48.82 10.83 -7.02
CA THR A 76 -47.71 11.73 -7.40
C THR A 76 -46.51 10.95 -7.94
N LEU A 77 -46.15 9.83 -7.32
CA LEU A 77 -45.04 8.99 -7.77
C LEU A 77 -45.27 8.39 -9.15
N ARG A 78 -46.48 7.87 -9.43
CA ARG A 78 -46.85 7.36 -10.76
C ARG A 78 -46.75 8.43 -11.84
N ARG A 79 -47.16 9.66 -11.53
CA ARG A 79 -47.02 10.80 -12.46
C ARG A 79 -45.56 11.09 -12.82
N TRP A 80 -44.65 10.97 -11.87
CA TRP A 80 -43.23 11.26 -12.09
C TRP A 80 -42.43 10.09 -12.63
N LEU A 81 -42.89 8.86 -12.37
CA LEU A 81 -42.22 7.61 -12.73
C LEU A 81 -43.24 6.70 -13.42
N PRO A 82 -43.50 6.91 -14.73
CA PRO A 82 -44.50 6.13 -15.47
C PRO A 82 -44.26 4.61 -15.45
N ALA A 83 -42.99 4.20 -15.30
CA ALA A 83 -42.61 2.79 -15.13
C ALA A 83 -43.15 2.13 -13.85
N LEU A 84 -43.76 2.89 -12.93
CA LEU A 84 -44.44 2.37 -11.73
C LEU A 84 -45.91 1.99 -11.97
N ASP A 85 -46.50 2.31 -13.13
CA ASP A 85 -47.89 1.96 -13.43
C ASP A 85 -48.08 0.45 -13.66
N ASP A 86 -47.01 -0.27 -14.03
CA ASP A 86 -47.00 -1.74 -14.17
C ASP A 86 -46.81 -2.48 -12.82
N ASN A 87 -46.71 -1.76 -11.70
CA ASN A 87 -46.41 -2.33 -10.38
C ASN A 87 -47.54 -2.08 -9.37
N ASP A 88 -48.27 -3.14 -8.99
CA ASP A 88 -49.46 -3.06 -8.13
C ASP A 88 -49.17 -2.64 -6.67
N ASP A 89 -47.90 -2.52 -6.26
CA ASP A 89 -47.50 -2.38 -4.85
C ASP A 89 -47.01 -0.99 -4.40
N VAL A 90 -47.15 0.06 -5.22
CA VAL A 90 -46.65 1.42 -4.88
C VAL A 90 -47.25 1.97 -3.58
N VAL A 91 -48.55 1.75 -3.33
CA VAL A 91 -49.21 2.20 -2.08
C VAL A 91 -48.65 1.45 -0.87
N ALA A 92 -48.35 0.16 -1.02
CA ALA A 92 -47.74 -0.64 0.05
C ALA A 92 -46.29 -0.19 0.32
N ALA A 93 -45.51 0.11 -0.71
CA ALA A 93 -44.16 0.68 -0.60
C ALA A 93 -44.17 2.04 0.13
N VAL A 94 -45.10 2.93 -0.22
CA VAL A 94 -45.32 4.20 0.49
C VAL A 94 -45.70 3.96 1.96
N GLY A 95 -46.56 2.97 2.23
CA GLY A 95 -46.96 2.59 3.58
C GLY A 95 -45.79 2.10 4.44
N ARG A 96 -44.89 1.29 3.89
CA ARG A 96 -43.67 0.81 4.55
C ARG A 96 -42.66 1.94 4.77
N ALA A 97 -42.53 2.84 3.80
CA ALA A 97 -41.64 4.01 3.91
C ALA A 97 -42.13 5.04 4.94
N ALA A 98 -43.46 5.22 5.08
CA ALA A 98 -44.08 6.24 5.93
C ALA A 98 -45.23 5.68 6.80
N PRO A 99 -44.92 4.81 7.80
CA PRO A 99 -45.93 4.10 8.60
C PRO A 99 -46.70 4.96 9.61
N THR A 100 -46.37 6.24 9.75
CA THR A 100 -47.02 7.15 10.71
C THR A 100 -47.59 8.37 10.01
N PHE A 101 -48.68 8.94 10.56
CA PHE A 101 -49.33 10.13 9.99
C PHE A 101 -48.36 11.28 9.72
N ARG A 102 -47.46 11.58 10.67
CA ARG A 102 -46.44 12.63 10.52
C ARG A 102 -45.49 12.34 9.35
N GLN A 103 -45.06 11.09 9.19
CA GLN A 103 -44.16 10.70 8.09
C GLN A 103 -44.88 10.72 6.74
N ALA A 104 -46.16 10.30 6.69
CA ALA A 104 -46.96 10.37 5.47
C ALA A 104 -47.20 11.82 5.03
N SER A 105 -47.47 12.71 5.99
CA SER A 105 -47.60 14.16 5.73
C SER A 105 -46.30 14.78 5.23
N TRP A 106 -45.15 14.46 5.87
CA TRP A 106 -43.84 14.91 5.39
C TRP A 106 -43.48 14.37 4.01
N LEU A 107 -43.87 13.14 3.71
CA LEU A 107 -43.64 12.54 2.40
C LEU A 107 -44.42 13.29 1.32
N VAL A 108 -45.71 13.51 1.50
CA VAL A 108 -46.53 14.29 0.55
C VAL A 108 -45.96 15.70 0.37
N GLY A 109 -45.54 16.36 1.46
CA GLY A 109 -44.92 17.68 1.38
C GLY A 109 -43.54 17.70 0.71
N ALA A 110 -42.78 16.60 0.73
CA ALA A 110 -41.50 16.48 0.04
C ALA A 110 -41.68 16.15 -1.44
N LEU A 111 -42.75 15.44 -1.81
CA LEU A 111 -43.11 15.10 -3.18
C LEU A 111 -43.78 16.28 -3.92
N THR A 112 -43.40 17.53 -3.63
CA THR A 112 -43.76 18.69 -4.47
C THR A 112 -42.82 18.85 -5.65
N GLU A 113 -41.56 18.41 -5.52
CA GLU A 113 -40.52 18.50 -6.55
C GLU A 113 -39.93 17.13 -6.86
N VAL A 114 -39.86 16.76 -8.14
CA VAL A 114 -39.30 15.48 -8.59
C VAL A 114 -37.81 15.32 -8.24
N ALA A 115 -37.10 16.43 -8.04
CA ALA A 115 -35.67 16.46 -7.70
C ALA A 115 -35.34 15.73 -6.39
N VAL A 116 -36.30 15.57 -5.46
CA VAL A 116 -36.07 14.84 -4.20
C VAL A 116 -35.73 13.37 -4.42
N LEU A 117 -36.14 12.80 -5.56
CA LEU A 117 -35.85 11.42 -5.96
C LEU A 117 -34.57 11.26 -6.78
N HIS A 118 -33.81 12.35 -6.99
CA HIS A 118 -32.63 12.38 -7.87
C HIS A 118 -31.37 12.82 -7.11
N GLY A 119 -31.14 12.22 -5.93
CA GLY A 119 -29.97 12.54 -5.12
C GLY A 119 -30.00 13.95 -4.53
N SER A 120 -31.18 14.43 -4.12
CA SER A 120 -31.31 15.71 -3.44
C SER A 120 -30.48 15.75 -2.16
N THR A 121 -29.87 16.90 -1.89
CA THR A 121 -29.15 17.16 -0.64
C THR A 121 -30.06 17.76 0.43
N THR A 122 -31.32 18.10 0.15
CA THR A 122 -32.24 18.73 1.12
C THR A 122 -33.38 17.81 1.53
N ALA A 123 -33.56 16.70 0.82
CA ALA A 123 -34.63 15.74 1.04
C ALA A 123 -34.72 15.24 2.51
N PRO A 124 -35.93 15.10 3.07
CA PRO A 124 -36.12 14.59 4.43
C PRO A 124 -35.83 13.09 4.54
N PRO A 125 -35.54 12.56 5.76
CA PRO A 125 -35.19 11.14 5.96
C PRO A 125 -36.23 10.10 5.52
N VAL A 126 -37.46 10.53 5.25
CA VAL A 126 -38.51 9.65 4.72
C VAL A 126 -38.24 9.28 3.25
N ILE A 127 -37.52 10.12 2.49
CA ILE A 127 -37.17 9.86 1.09
C ILE A 127 -36.15 8.73 0.97
N ASP A 128 -35.21 8.60 1.91
CA ASP A 128 -34.25 7.49 1.95
C ASP A 128 -34.97 6.12 1.98
N ARG A 129 -35.99 6.00 2.85
CA ARG A 129 -36.82 4.81 2.97
C ARG A 129 -37.67 4.58 1.72
N LEU A 130 -38.24 5.64 1.17
CA LEU A 130 -39.05 5.56 -0.05
C LEU A 130 -38.23 5.05 -1.24
N VAL A 131 -37.05 5.62 -1.49
CA VAL A 131 -36.17 5.18 -2.58
C VAL A 131 -35.75 3.73 -2.37
N THR A 132 -35.46 3.32 -1.13
CA THR A 132 -35.14 1.93 -0.80
C THR A 132 -36.30 0.98 -1.16
N GLU A 133 -37.53 1.32 -0.76
CA GLU A 133 -38.72 0.51 -1.03
C GLU A 133 -39.06 0.45 -2.54
N LEU A 134 -38.91 1.57 -3.26
CA LEU A 134 -39.18 1.64 -4.70
C LEU A 134 -38.13 0.87 -5.51
N VAL A 135 -36.84 1.02 -5.18
CA VAL A 135 -35.75 0.26 -5.84
C VAL A 135 -35.91 -1.25 -5.57
N ALA A 136 -36.29 -1.64 -4.34
CA ALA A 136 -36.58 -3.04 -4.04
C ALA A 136 -37.79 -3.58 -4.84
N GLY A 137 -38.73 -2.70 -5.19
CA GLY A 137 -39.84 -2.98 -6.09
C GLY A 137 -39.49 -2.90 -7.58
N GLY A 138 -38.23 -2.66 -7.97
CA GLY A 138 -37.80 -2.61 -9.37
C GLY A 138 -37.83 -1.22 -10.03
N ALA A 139 -38.05 -0.15 -9.26
CA ALA A 139 -37.98 1.21 -9.81
C ALA A 139 -36.57 1.57 -10.27
N VAL A 140 -36.45 2.11 -11.49
CA VAL A 140 -35.19 2.57 -12.09
C VAL A 140 -35.20 4.09 -12.27
N GLY A 141 -34.03 4.70 -12.42
CA GLY A 141 -33.90 6.15 -12.68
C GLY A 141 -34.02 7.06 -11.44
N ILE A 142 -34.18 6.50 -10.24
CA ILE A 142 -34.18 7.23 -8.97
C ILE A 142 -32.88 7.04 -8.19
N ALA A 143 -32.48 8.04 -7.41
CA ALA A 143 -31.28 8.03 -6.59
C ALA A 143 -31.59 8.53 -5.17
N ALA A 144 -31.08 7.80 -4.18
CA ALA A 144 -31.22 8.17 -2.77
C ALA A 144 -30.55 9.52 -2.49
N PRO A 145 -31.04 10.29 -1.51
CA PRO A 145 -30.42 11.56 -1.09
C PRO A 145 -28.91 11.40 -0.87
N ARG A 146 -28.13 12.41 -1.23
CA ARG A 146 -26.66 12.36 -1.12
C ARG A 146 -26.11 13.35 -0.11
N CYS A 147 -24.96 13.02 0.46
CA CYS A 147 -24.21 13.94 1.30
C CYS A 147 -23.77 15.15 0.47
N VAL A 148 -24.09 16.35 0.93
CA VAL A 148 -23.69 17.61 0.29
C VAL A 148 -22.19 17.76 0.07
N SER A 149 -21.37 17.11 0.89
CA SER A 149 -19.90 17.22 0.86
C SER A 149 -19.22 16.07 0.12
N CYS A 150 -19.61 14.81 0.34
CA CYS A 150 -18.90 13.66 -0.22
C CYS A 150 -19.69 12.82 -1.22
N GLY A 151 -20.93 13.21 -1.55
CA GLY A 151 -21.76 12.53 -2.55
C GLY A 151 -22.29 11.15 -2.16
N ARG A 152 -21.89 10.58 -1.02
CA ARG A 152 -22.39 9.27 -0.56
C ARG A 152 -23.85 9.36 -0.13
N SER A 153 -24.62 8.32 -0.41
CA SER A 153 -26.04 8.21 -0.05
C SER A 153 -26.30 7.49 1.28
N ASP A 154 -25.30 6.80 1.84
CA ASP A 154 -25.50 5.98 3.04
C ASP A 154 -25.38 6.79 4.35
N TRP A 155 -26.27 6.50 5.30
CA TRP A 155 -26.21 6.99 6.70
C TRP A 155 -26.12 8.52 6.85
N LEU A 156 -27.01 9.25 6.16
CA LEU A 156 -27.10 10.71 6.19
C LEU A 156 -27.91 11.23 7.37
N THR A 157 -27.39 11.08 8.58
CA THR A 157 -28.07 11.47 9.82
C THR A 157 -27.80 12.91 10.27
N GLN A 158 -26.89 13.63 9.60
CA GLN A 158 -26.49 14.99 9.98
C GLN A 158 -26.97 16.03 8.97
N ARG A 159 -26.92 17.30 9.37
CA ARG A 159 -27.16 18.45 8.48
C ARG A 159 -26.01 19.46 8.51
N ILE A 160 -25.65 19.99 7.36
CA ILE A 160 -24.73 21.11 7.18
C ILE A 160 -25.53 22.16 6.42
N ASP A 161 -25.78 23.30 7.05
CA ASP A 161 -26.51 24.44 6.46
C ASP A 161 -27.84 24.05 5.80
N GLY A 162 -28.61 23.20 6.48
CA GLY A 162 -29.89 22.69 5.98
C GLY A 162 -29.80 21.48 5.05
N HIS A 163 -28.63 21.15 4.51
CA HIS A 163 -28.40 20.00 3.64
C HIS A 163 -28.00 18.73 4.40
N ARG A 164 -28.42 17.57 3.91
CA ARG A 164 -28.07 16.22 4.37
C ARG A 164 -26.57 15.99 4.26
N ALA A 165 -26.00 15.47 5.33
CA ALA A 165 -24.59 15.12 5.39
C ALA A 165 -24.37 13.80 6.13
N CYS A 166 -23.34 13.07 5.73
CA CYS A 166 -22.88 11.93 6.52
C CYS A 166 -22.21 12.44 7.81
N VAL A 167 -22.21 11.58 8.83
CA VAL A 167 -21.62 11.88 10.16
C VAL A 167 -20.19 12.38 10.06
N ASN A 168 -19.39 11.80 9.16
CA ASN A 168 -17.97 12.16 9.00
C ASN A 168 -17.78 13.56 8.40
N CYS A 169 -18.51 13.89 7.33
CA CYS A 169 -18.42 15.23 6.71
C CYS A 169 -18.93 16.31 7.67
N ALA A 170 -20.03 16.07 8.38
CA ALA A 170 -20.52 17.01 9.39
C ALA A 170 -19.53 17.22 10.53
N HIS A 171 -18.85 16.17 10.99
CA HIS A 171 -17.79 16.30 11.99
C HIS A 171 -16.53 17.01 11.49
N ARG A 172 -16.23 16.92 10.19
CA ARG A 172 -15.12 17.66 9.58
C ARG A 172 -15.42 19.15 9.48
N VAL A 173 -16.63 19.51 9.04
CA VAL A 173 -17.04 20.93 8.94
C VAL A 173 -17.13 21.58 10.31
N ARG A 174 -17.59 20.84 11.33
CA ARG A 174 -17.66 21.31 12.73
C ARG A 174 -16.39 21.00 13.54
N ALA A 175 -15.24 20.77 12.89
CA ALA A 175 -13.99 20.53 13.59
C ALA A 175 -13.44 21.86 14.13
N GLU A 176 -12.87 21.82 15.33
CA GLU A 176 -12.32 22.99 16.01
C GLU A 176 -11.04 22.60 16.76
N THR A 177 -10.27 23.60 17.18
CA THR A 177 -9.13 23.41 18.08
C THR A 177 -9.62 22.99 19.46
N CYS A 178 -9.10 21.88 19.97
CA CYS A 178 -9.42 21.44 21.33
C CYS A 178 -8.76 22.35 22.37
N GLY A 179 -9.55 22.97 23.25
CA GLY A 179 -9.03 23.86 24.30
C GLY A 179 -8.18 23.18 25.37
N ARG A 180 -8.09 21.83 25.39
CA ARG A 180 -7.26 21.08 26.35
C ARG A 180 -5.92 20.59 25.79
N CYS A 181 -5.87 20.20 24.52
CA CYS A 181 -4.64 19.66 23.91
C CYS A 181 -4.14 20.45 22.70
N GLY A 182 -4.85 21.50 22.29
CA GLY A 182 -4.53 22.32 21.12
C GLY A 182 -4.67 21.61 19.77
N GLN A 183 -5.08 20.34 19.74
CA GLN A 183 -5.20 19.60 18.48
C GLN A 183 -6.49 19.95 17.75
N TRP A 184 -6.39 20.21 16.45
CA TRP A 184 -7.53 20.39 15.56
C TRP A 184 -8.23 19.06 15.29
N GLY A 185 -9.55 19.02 15.44
CA GLY A 185 -10.30 17.82 15.07
C GLY A 185 -11.73 17.80 15.57
N ARG A 186 -12.33 16.61 15.57
CA ARG A 186 -13.72 16.39 15.96
C ARG A 186 -13.97 16.82 17.42
N VAL A 187 -14.89 17.76 17.60
CA VAL A 187 -15.43 18.13 18.91
C VAL A 187 -16.36 17.03 19.42
N THR A 188 -16.10 16.53 20.63
CA THR A 188 -16.92 15.48 21.26
C THR A 188 -17.89 16.06 22.28
N THR A 189 -17.46 17.06 23.03
CA THR A 189 -18.30 17.85 23.93
C THR A 189 -17.78 19.27 23.97
N ARG A 190 -18.57 20.18 24.53
CA ARG A 190 -18.08 21.42 25.10
C ARG A 190 -18.04 21.30 26.63
N ASP A 191 -17.14 22.03 27.28
CA ASP A 191 -17.15 22.18 28.75
C ASP A 191 -18.10 23.30 29.19
N SER A 192 -18.09 23.62 30.49
CA SER A 192 -18.97 24.63 31.10
C SER A 192 -18.78 26.02 30.50
N ASP A 193 -17.57 26.32 30.00
CA ASP A 193 -17.22 27.61 29.42
C ASP A 193 -17.44 27.64 27.89
N GLY A 194 -18.04 26.58 27.34
CA GLY A 194 -18.33 26.46 25.90
C GLY A 194 -17.11 26.04 25.05
N VAL A 195 -15.98 25.74 25.67
CA VAL A 195 -14.74 25.40 24.96
C VAL A 195 -14.82 24.00 24.39
N ALA A 196 -14.39 23.85 23.13
CA ALA A 196 -14.42 22.58 22.41
C ALA A 196 -13.42 21.55 23.01
N VAL A 197 -13.91 20.35 23.32
CA VAL A 197 -13.10 19.24 23.84
C VAL A 197 -13.11 18.06 22.87
N CYS A 198 -11.93 17.63 22.43
CA CYS A 198 -11.78 16.47 21.54
C CYS A 198 -12.06 15.16 22.28
N GLY A 199 -12.34 14.09 21.53
CA GLY A 199 -12.70 12.80 22.11
C GLY A 199 -11.61 12.20 23.01
N VAL A 200 -10.33 12.44 22.71
CA VAL A 200 -9.22 11.95 23.54
C VAL A 200 -9.20 12.66 24.89
N CYS A 201 -9.24 14.00 24.90
CA CYS A 201 -9.27 14.79 26.12
C CYS A 201 -10.55 14.56 26.93
N PHE A 202 -11.69 14.44 26.25
CA PHE A 202 -12.96 14.07 26.87
C PHE A 202 -12.87 12.72 27.59
N ASN A 203 -12.26 11.72 26.94
CA ASN A 203 -12.11 10.38 27.51
C ASN A 203 -11.10 10.33 28.68
N LYS A 204 -10.13 11.24 28.72
CA LYS A 204 -9.09 11.32 29.77
C LYS A 204 -9.50 12.14 30.99
N ASP A 205 -10.64 12.84 30.95
CA ASP A 205 -11.11 13.69 32.03
C ASP A 205 -11.46 12.89 33.29
N ARG A 206 -10.62 12.98 34.33
CA ARG A 206 -10.80 12.25 35.59
C ARG A 206 -11.95 12.77 36.44
N SER A 207 -12.40 14.02 36.24
CA SER A 207 -13.55 14.57 36.97
C SER A 207 -14.85 13.85 36.67
N ARG A 208 -14.91 13.15 35.52
CA ARG A 208 -16.07 12.37 35.05
C ARG A 208 -15.96 10.88 35.38
N TRP A 209 -14.96 10.48 36.15
CA TRP A 209 -14.80 9.10 36.57
C TRP A 209 -15.56 8.90 37.87
N GLU A 210 -16.20 7.74 37.97
CA GLU A 210 -16.97 7.36 39.15
C GLU A 210 -16.49 6.01 39.63
N THR A 211 -16.66 5.77 40.92
CA THR A 211 -16.37 4.46 41.50
C THR A 211 -17.32 3.45 40.89
N CYS A 212 -16.77 2.42 40.24
CA CYS A 212 -17.58 1.37 39.69
C CYS A 212 -18.27 0.59 40.82
N GLY A 213 -19.60 0.49 40.80
CA GLY A 213 -20.35 -0.24 41.83
C GLY A 213 -20.10 -1.75 41.87
N ARG A 214 -19.31 -2.30 40.95
CA ARG A 214 -18.95 -3.73 40.90
C ARG A 214 -17.51 -4.03 41.28
N CYS A 215 -16.54 -3.27 40.77
CA CYS A 215 -15.11 -3.51 41.05
C CYS A 215 -14.47 -2.45 41.95
N ALA A 216 -15.26 -1.48 42.44
CA ALA A 216 -14.82 -0.35 43.27
C ALA A 216 -13.68 0.49 42.67
N THR A 217 -13.31 0.26 41.41
CA THR A 217 -12.25 1.02 40.74
C THR A 217 -12.84 2.34 40.22
N LEU A 218 -12.12 3.44 40.47
CA LEU A 218 -12.43 4.72 39.85
C LEU A 218 -12.19 4.61 38.34
N ALA A 219 -13.27 4.69 37.56
CA ALA A 219 -13.23 4.55 36.12
C ALA A 219 -14.36 5.32 35.46
N ARG A 220 -14.25 5.56 34.16
CA ARG A 220 -15.35 6.16 33.40
C ARG A 220 -16.59 5.24 33.42
N PRO A 221 -17.80 5.75 33.73
CA PRO A 221 -19.05 5.02 33.59
C PRO A 221 -19.27 4.59 32.13
N ALA A 222 -19.43 3.29 31.90
CA ALA A 222 -19.77 2.71 30.61
C ALA A 222 -21.26 2.39 30.48
N ARG A 223 -21.92 2.10 31.61
CA ARG A 223 -23.37 1.92 31.73
C ARG A 223 -23.78 2.34 33.14
N ARG A 224 -24.96 2.96 33.26
CA ARG A 224 -25.67 3.10 34.53
C ARG A 224 -26.75 2.04 34.63
N LEU A 225 -26.88 1.45 35.80
CA LEU A 225 -28.01 0.61 36.18
C LEU A 225 -29.20 1.51 36.56
N ASP A 226 -30.39 0.91 36.66
CA ASP A 226 -31.64 1.65 36.89
C ASP A 226 -31.68 2.31 38.29
N ASP A 227 -30.90 1.79 39.23
CA ASP A 227 -30.66 2.33 40.58
C ASP A 227 -29.64 3.50 40.61
N GLY A 228 -29.10 3.88 39.45
CA GLY A 228 -28.09 4.94 39.31
C GLY A 228 -26.64 4.45 39.42
N THR A 229 -26.41 3.17 39.78
CA THR A 229 -25.07 2.61 39.96
C THR A 229 -24.27 2.60 38.66
N SER A 230 -23.05 3.15 38.69
CA SER A 230 -22.15 3.19 37.55
C SER A 230 -21.32 1.93 37.40
N LEU A 231 -21.32 1.34 36.20
CA LEU A 231 -20.46 0.22 35.83
C LEU A 231 -19.36 0.69 34.88
N CYS A 232 -18.10 0.33 35.18
CA CYS A 232 -16.98 0.58 34.28
C CYS A 232 -17.06 -0.31 33.04
N ARG A 233 -16.28 0.01 31.99
CA ARG A 233 -16.29 -0.75 30.73
C ARG A 233 -15.97 -2.24 30.91
N ALA A 234 -15.09 -2.58 31.84
CA ALA A 234 -14.73 -3.98 32.13
C ALA A 234 -15.89 -4.73 32.80
N CYS A 235 -16.53 -4.11 33.79
CA CYS A 235 -17.67 -4.69 34.52
C CYS A 235 -18.97 -4.72 33.72
N ASN A 236 -19.10 -3.87 32.68
CA ASN A 236 -20.23 -3.82 31.75
C ASN A 236 -20.07 -4.77 30.53
N ARG A 237 -19.07 -5.66 30.52
CA ARG A 237 -18.96 -6.69 29.48
C ARG A 237 -20.07 -7.73 29.68
N ARG A 238 -20.68 -8.17 28.59
CA ARG A 238 -21.66 -9.27 28.62
C ARG A 238 -20.95 -10.57 29.02
N THR A 239 -21.52 -11.30 29.97
CA THR A 239 -21.13 -12.67 30.27
C THR A 239 -21.71 -13.59 29.20
N ALA A 240 -20.91 -14.56 28.77
CA ALA A 240 -21.32 -15.61 27.87
C ALA A 240 -20.48 -16.85 28.17
N ILE A 241 -20.97 -18.01 27.74
CA ILE A 241 -20.18 -19.25 27.76
C ILE A 241 -19.05 -19.10 26.75
N CYS A 242 -17.80 -19.11 27.25
CA CYS A 242 -16.63 -19.02 26.40
C CYS A 242 -16.54 -20.25 25.50
N ALA A 243 -16.49 -20.06 24.18
CA ALA A 243 -16.42 -21.14 23.19
C ALA A 243 -15.11 -21.96 23.25
N GLU A 244 -14.17 -21.60 24.12
CA GLU A 244 -12.86 -22.27 24.21
C GLU A 244 -12.60 -22.93 25.56
N CYS A 245 -13.12 -22.41 26.67
CA CYS A 245 -13.01 -23.05 27.98
C CYS A 245 -14.32 -23.55 28.56
N GLY A 246 -15.46 -23.28 27.91
CA GLY A 246 -16.79 -23.70 28.38
C GLY A 246 -17.29 -22.95 29.64
N LEU A 247 -16.50 -22.02 30.18
CA LEU A 247 -16.86 -21.29 31.39
C LEU A 247 -17.65 -20.03 31.06
N GLU A 248 -18.70 -19.75 31.84
CA GLU A 248 -19.43 -18.49 31.77
C GLU A 248 -18.55 -17.36 32.33
N ARG A 249 -18.13 -16.45 31.45
CA ARG A 249 -17.22 -15.37 31.78
C ARG A 249 -17.53 -14.12 30.94
N PRO A 250 -17.04 -12.94 31.34
CA PRO A 250 -17.04 -11.78 30.46
C PRO A 250 -16.30 -12.09 29.15
N CYS A 251 -17.03 -12.08 28.04
CA CYS A 251 -16.50 -12.48 26.74
C CYS A 251 -16.57 -11.35 25.71
N ASP A 252 -15.57 -11.28 24.83
CA ASP A 252 -15.61 -10.46 23.62
C ASP A 252 -16.29 -11.22 22.48
N GLY A 253 -16.75 -10.52 21.43
CA GLY A 253 -17.31 -11.16 20.23
C GLY A 253 -18.81 -11.49 20.29
N VAL A 254 -19.57 -10.89 21.23
CA VAL A 254 -21.01 -11.19 21.39
C VAL A 254 -21.85 -10.92 20.13
N ARG A 255 -21.47 -9.93 19.32
CA ARG A 255 -22.15 -9.65 18.04
C ARG A 255 -21.82 -10.64 16.92
N THR A 256 -20.73 -11.39 17.01
CA THR A 256 -20.24 -12.30 15.96
C THR A 256 -20.55 -13.77 16.25
N GLY A 257 -21.26 -14.07 17.36
CA GLY A 257 -21.67 -15.43 17.74
C GLY A 257 -20.55 -16.35 18.27
N ARG A 258 -19.29 -15.87 18.34
CA ARG A 258 -18.14 -16.65 18.80
C ARG A 258 -17.49 -15.97 20.01
N PHE A 259 -17.95 -16.34 21.20
CA PHE A 259 -17.63 -15.65 22.45
C PHE A 259 -16.32 -16.19 23.04
N ARG A 260 -15.36 -15.31 23.38
CA ARG A 260 -14.11 -15.72 24.03
C ARG A 260 -13.80 -14.84 25.23
N CYS A 261 -13.49 -15.45 26.36
CA CYS A 261 -13.07 -14.72 27.56
C CYS A 261 -11.65 -14.17 27.43
N GLU A 262 -11.35 -13.09 28.15
CA GLU A 262 -10.03 -12.43 28.11
C GLU A 262 -8.84 -13.36 28.44
N PRO A 263 -8.93 -14.28 29.43
CA PRO A 263 -7.89 -15.28 29.65
C PRO A 263 -7.66 -16.20 28.45
N CYS A 264 -8.72 -16.70 27.81
CA CYS A 264 -8.60 -17.55 26.61
C CYS A 264 -8.09 -16.77 25.40
N SER A 265 -8.46 -15.50 25.25
CA SER A 265 -8.01 -14.66 24.13
C SER A 265 -6.54 -14.22 24.27
N ARG A 266 -6.01 -14.18 25.49
CA ARG A 266 -4.59 -13.87 25.76
C ARG A 266 -3.72 -15.10 26.01
N ARG A 267 -4.31 -16.29 26.05
CA ARG A 267 -3.62 -17.55 26.32
C ARG A 267 -2.50 -17.77 25.30
N LYS A 268 -1.27 -17.93 25.79
CA LYS A 268 -0.11 -18.31 24.98
C LYS A 268 0.11 -19.82 25.12
N VAL A 269 0.10 -20.52 24.00
CA VAL A 269 0.38 -21.96 23.92
C VAL A 269 1.32 -22.23 22.74
N HIS A 270 1.87 -23.44 22.67
CA HIS A 270 2.57 -23.89 21.48
C HIS A 270 1.60 -23.91 20.30
N CYS A 271 1.94 -23.17 19.24
CA CYS A 271 1.21 -23.24 17.98
C CYS A 271 1.37 -24.65 17.39
N SER A 272 0.28 -25.34 17.08
CA SER A 272 0.33 -26.68 16.49
C SER A 272 1.08 -26.74 15.16
N ARG A 273 1.17 -25.63 14.42
CA ARG A 273 1.89 -25.54 13.14
C ARG A 273 3.36 -25.16 13.28
N CYS A 274 3.67 -24.02 13.92
CA CYS A 274 5.04 -23.52 13.98
C CYS A 274 5.76 -23.80 15.30
N ARG A 275 5.10 -24.46 16.26
CA ARG A 275 5.59 -24.83 17.60
C ARG A 275 6.01 -23.66 18.51
N ARG A 276 6.05 -22.42 18.01
CA ARG A 276 6.33 -21.22 18.79
C ARG A 276 5.22 -20.96 19.81
N VAL A 277 5.62 -20.55 21.01
CA VAL A 277 4.72 -20.08 22.06
C VAL A 277 4.14 -18.72 21.64
N ALA A 278 2.84 -18.68 21.37
CA ALA A 278 2.17 -17.48 20.88
C ALA A 278 0.70 -17.45 21.31
N THR A 279 0.09 -16.27 21.26
CA THR A 279 -1.34 -16.10 21.51
C THR A 279 -2.18 -16.90 20.50
N VAL A 280 -3.19 -17.63 20.97
CA VAL A 280 -4.09 -18.41 20.12
C VAL A 280 -4.96 -17.47 19.29
N ALA A 281 -4.82 -17.50 17.97
CA ALA A 281 -5.72 -16.78 17.07
C ALA A 281 -6.99 -17.60 16.82
N VAL A 282 -6.82 -18.87 16.46
CA VAL A 282 -7.90 -19.80 16.15
C VAL A 282 -7.50 -21.22 16.57
N VAL A 283 -8.49 -22.08 16.78
CA VAL A 283 -8.28 -23.53 16.96
C VAL A 283 -8.78 -24.21 15.69
N TRP A 284 -7.90 -25.01 15.09
CA TRP A 284 -8.12 -25.81 13.88
C TRP A 284 -8.13 -27.30 14.23
N ALA A 285 -8.36 -28.19 13.25
CA ALA A 285 -8.31 -29.65 13.51
C ALA A 285 -6.96 -30.08 14.10
N SER A 286 -5.86 -29.43 13.67
CA SER A 286 -4.51 -29.65 14.21
C SER A 286 -4.30 -29.13 15.64
N GLY A 287 -5.27 -28.41 16.23
CA GLY A 287 -5.14 -27.73 17.53
C GLY A 287 -4.97 -26.21 17.43
N PRO A 288 -4.47 -25.54 18.50
CA PRO A 288 -4.37 -24.08 18.58
C PRO A 288 -3.31 -23.49 17.64
N VAL A 289 -3.64 -22.41 16.94
CA VAL A 289 -2.81 -21.82 15.90
C VAL A 289 -2.61 -20.32 16.14
N CYS A 290 -1.37 -19.84 15.98
CA CYS A 290 -1.03 -18.42 16.12
C CYS A 290 -1.49 -17.60 14.91
N THR A 291 -1.59 -16.27 15.05
CA THR A 291 -2.06 -15.36 13.99
C THR A 291 -1.31 -15.52 12.67
N THR A 292 0.01 -15.71 12.71
CA THR A 292 0.83 -15.90 11.50
C THR A 292 0.47 -17.20 10.78
N CYS A 293 0.32 -18.29 11.52
CA CYS A 293 -0.04 -19.60 10.94
C CYS A 293 -1.51 -19.64 10.50
N HIS A 294 -2.38 -18.89 11.17
CA HIS A 294 -3.76 -18.65 10.75
C HIS A 294 -3.80 -18.00 9.36
N HIS A 295 -3.10 -16.88 9.18
CA HIS A 295 -3.01 -16.23 7.86
C HIS A 295 -2.43 -17.15 6.79
N LYS A 296 -1.34 -17.86 7.10
CA LYS A 296 -0.73 -18.82 6.16
C LYS A 296 -1.68 -19.95 5.76
N GLY A 297 -2.60 -20.39 6.62
CA GLY A 297 -3.59 -21.39 6.23
C GLY A 297 -4.75 -20.82 5.42
N LEU A 298 -5.14 -19.56 5.66
CA LEU A 298 -6.12 -18.88 4.79
C LEU A 298 -5.57 -18.63 3.37
N GLU A 299 -4.27 -18.35 3.26
CA GLU A 299 -3.55 -18.10 2.00
C GLU A 299 -3.04 -19.40 1.34
N ALA A 300 -3.22 -20.57 1.99
CA ALA A 300 -2.69 -21.83 1.49
C ALA A 300 -3.39 -22.29 0.19
N ARG A 301 -2.59 -22.87 -0.71
CA ARG A 301 -3.04 -23.49 -1.96
C ARG A 301 -2.30 -24.80 -2.16
N ALA A 302 -3.05 -25.86 -2.45
CA ALA A 302 -2.54 -27.16 -2.82
C ALA A 302 -3.54 -27.84 -3.77
N ALA A 303 -3.07 -28.78 -4.59
CA ALA A 303 -3.97 -29.69 -5.29
C ALA A 303 -4.76 -30.48 -4.25
N CYS A 304 -6.08 -30.53 -4.40
CA CYS A 304 -6.96 -31.26 -3.49
C CYS A 304 -7.00 -32.74 -3.89
N ASP A 305 -6.70 -33.65 -2.97
CA ASP A 305 -6.74 -35.11 -3.23
C ASP A 305 -8.15 -35.64 -3.54
N GLY A 306 -9.20 -34.86 -3.28
CA GLY A 306 -10.59 -35.23 -3.60
C GLY A 306 -11.02 -34.80 -5.01
N CYS A 307 -10.80 -33.53 -5.37
CA CYS A 307 -11.29 -32.96 -6.65
C CYS A 307 -10.20 -32.59 -7.67
N GLY A 308 -8.92 -32.80 -7.35
CA GLY A 308 -7.77 -32.47 -8.20
C GLY A 308 -7.48 -30.97 -8.38
N GLN A 309 -8.42 -30.08 -8.02
CA GLN A 309 -8.29 -28.64 -8.22
C GLN A 309 -7.34 -28.01 -7.19
N VAL A 310 -6.61 -26.96 -7.59
CA VAL A 310 -5.78 -26.16 -6.68
C VAL A 310 -6.69 -25.30 -5.80
N ARG A 311 -6.94 -25.76 -4.58
CA ARG A 311 -7.81 -25.08 -3.60
C ARG A 311 -7.10 -24.92 -2.27
N ARG A 312 -7.78 -24.31 -1.29
CA ARG A 312 -7.29 -24.24 0.08
C ARG A 312 -7.53 -25.58 0.78
N PRO A 313 -6.50 -26.25 1.31
CA PRO A 313 -6.69 -27.30 2.31
C PRO A 313 -7.50 -26.75 3.48
N ASP A 314 -8.68 -27.30 3.76
CA ASP A 314 -9.54 -26.77 4.82
C ASP A 314 -8.89 -27.05 6.18
N PRO A 315 -8.46 -26.02 6.92
CA PRO A 315 -7.74 -26.25 8.17
C PRO A 315 -8.65 -26.78 9.29
N ARG A 316 -9.97 -26.82 9.09
CA ARG A 316 -10.94 -27.39 10.04
C ARG A 316 -11.05 -28.90 9.92
N HIS A 317 -10.39 -29.53 8.93
CA HIS A 317 -10.39 -30.97 8.73
C HIS A 317 -8.96 -31.52 8.60
N PRO A 318 -8.63 -32.70 9.14
CA PRO A 318 -7.27 -33.24 9.11
C PRO A 318 -6.85 -33.81 7.75
N SER A 319 -7.77 -34.07 6.82
CA SER A 319 -7.46 -34.72 5.53
C SER A 319 -6.65 -33.85 4.55
N GLY A 320 -6.53 -32.55 4.79
CA GLY A 320 -5.87 -31.63 3.84
C GLY A 320 -6.66 -31.36 2.55
N GLN A 321 -7.88 -31.88 2.43
CA GLN A 321 -8.77 -31.64 1.28
C GLN A 321 -9.51 -30.29 1.40
N CYS A 322 -10.10 -29.81 0.30
CA CYS A 322 -10.88 -28.57 0.29
C CYS A 322 -12.22 -28.70 1.02
N SER A 323 -12.83 -27.55 1.38
CA SER A 323 -14.08 -27.49 2.14
C SER A 323 -15.21 -28.31 1.51
N ASP A 324 -15.33 -28.26 0.18
CA ASP A 324 -16.40 -28.92 -0.56
C ASP A 324 -16.24 -30.46 -0.52
N CYS A 325 -15.01 -30.97 -0.66
CA CYS A 325 -14.73 -32.41 -0.59
C CYS A 325 -14.95 -32.99 0.81
N VAL A 326 -14.75 -32.19 1.86
CA VAL A 326 -14.97 -32.62 3.25
C VAL A 326 -16.38 -32.26 3.76
N GLY A 327 -17.25 -31.70 2.92
CA GLY A 327 -18.62 -31.33 3.29
C GLY A 327 -18.74 -30.19 4.29
N LEU A 328 -17.76 -29.29 4.37
CA LEU A 328 -17.78 -28.12 5.26
C LEU A 328 -18.17 -26.84 4.50
N PRO A 329 -18.93 -25.92 5.13
CA PRO A 329 -19.31 -24.67 4.49
C PRO A 329 -18.08 -23.80 4.24
N ALA A 330 -17.95 -23.28 3.01
CA ALA A 330 -16.87 -22.38 2.64
C ALA A 330 -16.86 -21.13 3.54
N PHE A 331 -15.67 -20.65 3.88
CA PHE A 331 -15.48 -19.47 4.72
C PHE A 331 -14.32 -18.63 4.22
N SER A 332 -14.30 -17.33 4.56
CA SER A 332 -13.26 -16.43 4.06
C SER A 332 -13.17 -16.50 2.52
N VAL A 333 -14.32 -16.29 1.87
CA VAL A 333 -14.49 -16.28 0.41
C VAL A 333 -14.61 -14.84 -0.03
N CYS A 334 -13.82 -14.44 -1.02
CA CYS A 334 -13.83 -13.07 -1.51
C CYS A 334 -15.15 -12.76 -2.22
N SER A 335 -15.85 -11.70 -1.83
CA SER A 335 -17.11 -11.30 -2.51
C SER A 335 -16.88 -10.79 -3.93
N GLY A 336 -15.68 -10.26 -4.24
CA GLY A 336 -15.31 -9.81 -5.59
C GLY A 336 -14.98 -10.96 -6.57
N CYS A 337 -13.98 -11.79 -6.25
CA CYS A 337 -13.51 -12.84 -7.16
C CYS A 337 -13.93 -14.27 -6.80
N GLY A 338 -14.67 -14.49 -5.71
CA GLY A 338 -15.09 -15.83 -5.27
C GLY A 338 -13.97 -16.73 -4.73
N VAL A 339 -12.72 -16.26 -4.71
CA VAL A 339 -11.56 -17.06 -4.27
C VAL A 339 -11.52 -17.17 -2.74
N GLU A 340 -11.26 -18.38 -2.25
CA GLU A 340 -11.06 -18.69 -0.83
C GLU A 340 -9.70 -18.18 -0.32
N ASP A 341 -9.60 -16.92 0.05
CA ASP A 341 -8.34 -16.32 0.50
C ASP A 341 -8.53 -15.61 1.83
N ARG A 342 -7.45 -15.09 2.38
CA ARG A 342 -7.51 -14.11 3.45
C ARG A 342 -8.22 -12.84 2.96
N LEU A 343 -9.37 -12.57 3.57
CA LEU A 343 -10.11 -11.35 3.32
C LEU A 343 -9.47 -10.15 4.03
N TYR A 344 -9.63 -9.01 3.38
CA TYR A 344 -9.28 -7.68 3.83
C TYR A 344 -10.57 -6.83 3.93
N ARG A 345 -10.50 -5.54 3.61
CA ARG A 345 -11.64 -4.61 3.72
C ARG A 345 -12.79 -5.05 2.82
N ASN A 346 -14.02 -4.80 3.27
CA ASN A 346 -15.26 -5.03 2.52
C ASN A 346 -15.44 -6.48 2.02
N GLY A 347 -14.81 -7.47 2.67
CA GLY A 347 -14.92 -8.86 2.22
C GLY A 347 -14.11 -9.21 0.98
N HIS A 348 -13.22 -8.32 0.52
CA HIS A 348 -12.35 -8.55 -0.65
C HIS A 348 -11.01 -9.18 -0.24
N CYS A 349 -10.45 -10.05 -1.07
CA CYS A 349 -9.07 -10.51 -0.91
C CYS A 349 -8.08 -9.38 -1.22
N TRP A 350 -6.80 -9.55 -0.87
CA TRP A 350 -5.78 -8.52 -1.13
C TRP A 350 -5.63 -8.16 -2.62
N ARG A 351 -5.85 -9.10 -3.55
CA ARG A 351 -5.83 -8.83 -5.00
C ARG A 351 -7.01 -7.96 -5.44
N CYS A 352 -8.23 -8.31 -5.06
CA CYS A 352 -9.41 -7.46 -5.35
C CYS A 352 -9.28 -6.08 -4.71
N SER A 353 -8.85 -6.00 -3.45
CA SER A 353 -8.59 -4.72 -2.80
C SER A 353 -7.47 -3.89 -3.47
N LEU A 354 -6.51 -4.53 -4.14
CA LEU A 354 -5.50 -3.83 -4.94
C LEU A 354 -6.17 -3.17 -6.15
N GLY A 355 -7.00 -3.91 -6.87
CA GLY A 355 -7.83 -3.39 -7.96
C GLY A 355 -8.66 -2.20 -7.49
N ASP A 356 -9.45 -2.36 -6.42
CA ASP A 356 -10.30 -1.29 -5.88
C ASP A 356 -9.50 -0.02 -5.53
N VAL A 357 -8.35 -0.18 -4.87
CA VAL A 357 -7.50 0.95 -4.47
C VAL A 357 -6.94 1.65 -5.69
N PHE A 358 -6.45 0.91 -6.68
CA PHE A 358 -5.92 1.50 -7.91
C PHE A 358 -7.03 2.23 -8.69
N ASP A 359 -8.17 1.58 -8.88
CA ASP A 359 -9.32 2.13 -9.62
C ASP A 359 -9.86 3.40 -8.95
N THR A 360 -9.79 3.48 -7.61
CA THR A 360 -10.13 4.69 -6.85
C THR A 360 -9.16 5.85 -7.14
N LEU A 361 -7.86 5.57 -7.29
CA LEU A 361 -6.85 6.59 -7.59
C LEU A 361 -6.94 7.09 -9.04
N THR A 362 -7.45 6.26 -9.95
CA THR A 362 -7.52 6.56 -11.39
C THR A 362 -8.95 6.80 -11.89
N VAL A 363 -9.91 7.11 -11.01
CA VAL A 363 -11.34 7.20 -11.37
C VAL A 363 -11.64 8.26 -12.43
N ASN A 364 -10.85 9.35 -12.46
CA ASN A 364 -10.96 10.45 -13.42
C ASN A 364 -9.72 10.52 -14.33
N SER A 365 -9.16 9.37 -14.71
CA SER A 365 -7.93 9.33 -15.50
C SER A 365 -8.15 9.87 -16.91
N SER A 366 -7.33 10.84 -17.33
CA SER A 366 -7.18 11.29 -18.72
C SER A 366 -6.11 10.52 -19.48
N VAL A 367 -5.28 9.75 -18.77
CA VAL A 367 -4.20 8.92 -19.31
C VAL A 367 -4.53 7.44 -19.16
N ASP A 368 -4.15 6.60 -20.13
CA ASP A 368 -4.29 5.15 -20.01
C ASP A 368 -3.20 4.56 -19.08
N LEU A 369 -3.62 4.08 -17.91
CA LEU A 369 -2.77 3.42 -16.91
C LEU A 369 -3.07 1.91 -16.79
N THR A 370 -3.75 1.33 -17.77
CA THR A 370 -4.17 -0.08 -17.77
C THR A 370 -2.97 -1.03 -17.69
N ALA A 371 -1.87 -0.70 -18.36
CA ALA A 371 -0.63 -1.49 -18.31
C ALA A 371 -0.04 -1.52 -16.89
N LEU A 372 -0.03 -0.39 -16.18
CA LEU A 372 0.40 -0.32 -14.78
C LEU A 372 -0.52 -1.14 -13.87
N ARG A 373 -1.84 -0.99 -14.04
CA ARG A 373 -2.83 -1.77 -13.29
C ARG A 373 -2.60 -3.28 -13.43
N THR A 374 -2.39 -3.73 -14.66
CA THR A 374 -2.16 -5.13 -15.01
C THR A 374 -0.87 -5.64 -14.38
N SER A 375 0.22 -4.88 -14.53
CA SER A 375 1.52 -5.19 -13.92
C SER A 375 1.43 -5.32 -12.39
N LEU A 376 0.74 -4.38 -11.72
CA LEU A 376 0.58 -4.41 -10.26
C LEU A 376 -0.32 -5.55 -9.78
N LEU A 377 -1.31 -5.99 -10.56
CA LEU A 377 -2.19 -7.12 -10.20
C LEU A 377 -1.51 -8.49 -10.36
N ALA A 378 -0.51 -8.59 -11.23
CA ALA A 378 0.26 -9.81 -11.46
C ALA A 378 1.15 -10.20 -10.27
N THR A 379 1.39 -9.29 -9.31
CA THR A 379 2.19 -9.55 -8.11
C THR A 379 1.66 -10.73 -7.28
N ASP A 380 2.58 -11.49 -6.68
CA ASP A 380 2.26 -12.48 -5.64
C ASP A 380 2.28 -11.88 -4.23
N ARG A 381 2.54 -10.58 -4.11
CA ARG A 381 2.56 -9.83 -2.84
C ARG A 381 1.56 -8.67 -2.86
N PRO A 382 0.27 -8.91 -3.15
CA PRO A 382 -0.72 -7.84 -3.32
C PRO A 382 -0.84 -6.96 -2.07
N ARG A 383 -0.66 -7.53 -0.88
CA ARG A 383 -0.62 -6.78 0.38
C ARG A 383 0.48 -5.70 0.40
N ALA A 384 1.67 -6.00 -0.11
CA ALA A 384 2.78 -5.04 -0.10
C ALA A 384 2.53 -3.89 -1.08
N VAL A 385 1.95 -4.19 -2.24
CA VAL A 385 1.55 -3.18 -3.24
C VAL A 385 0.42 -2.30 -2.70
N VAL A 386 -0.64 -2.88 -2.14
CA VAL A 386 -1.72 -2.10 -1.49
C VAL A 386 -1.15 -1.16 -0.44
N ARG A 387 -0.25 -1.64 0.42
CA ARG A 387 0.38 -0.78 1.43
C ARG A 387 1.16 0.38 0.81
N TRP A 388 1.86 0.14 -0.29
CA TRP A 388 2.58 1.18 -1.02
C TRP A 388 1.62 2.18 -1.68
N LEU A 389 0.59 1.72 -2.40
CA LEU A 389 -0.43 2.57 -3.02
C LEU A 389 -1.18 3.45 -2.01
N THR A 390 -1.35 2.97 -0.77
CA THR A 390 -1.98 3.75 0.31
C THR A 390 -1.06 4.78 0.97
N THR A 391 0.20 4.89 0.56
CA THR A 391 1.08 5.97 1.03
C THR A 391 0.68 7.29 0.37
N ALA A 392 0.81 8.41 1.09
CA ALA A 392 0.45 9.73 0.57
C ALA A 392 1.19 10.06 -0.73
N PHE A 393 2.49 9.74 -0.79
CA PHE A 393 3.29 9.93 -2.00
C PHE A 393 2.73 9.15 -3.20
N ALA A 394 2.59 7.81 -3.08
CA ALA A 394 2.15 7.00 -4.21
C ALA A 394 0.73 7.36 -4.66
N ALA A 395 -0.20 7.59 -3.72
CA ALA A 395 -1.56 7.99 -4.02
C ALA A 395 -1.62 9.33 -4.78
N ASN A 396 -0.90 10.35 -4.29
CA ASN A 396 -0.87 11.66 -4.94
C ASN A 396 -0.18 11.58 -6.30
N SER A 397 0.97 10.91 -6.41
CA SER A 397 1.70 10.82 -7.68
C SER A 397 0.92 10.06 -8.75
N ILE A 398 0.27 8.95 -8.41
CA ILE A 398 -0.58 8.21 -9.38
C ILE A 398 -1.79 9.06 -9.77
N THR A 399 -2.40 9.77 -8.83
CA THR A 399 -3.53 10.67 -9.13
C THR A 399 -3.10 11.80 -10.07
N SER A 400 -1.99 12.49 -9.78
CA SER A 400 -1.48 13.60 -10.62
C SER A 400 -1.01 13.13 -12.00
N LEU A 401 -0.50 11.90 -12.12
CA LEU A 401 -0.24 11.29 -13.43
C LEU A 401 -1.56 10.97 -14.17
N ALA A 402 -2.54 10.42 -13.46
CA ALA A 402 -3.85 10.09 -14.02
C ALA A 402 -4.59 11.34 -14.52
N THR A 403 -4.51 12.46 -13.82
CA THR A 403 -5.15 13.74 -14.20
C THR A 403 -4.34 14.57 -15.19
N SER A 404 -3.16 14.10 -15.63
CA SER A 404 -2.21 14.85 -16.46
C SER A 404 -1.67 16.16 -15.82
N GLU A 405 -1.79 16.33 -14.50
CA GLU A 405 -1.09 17.40 -13.77
C GLU A 405 0.43 17.22 -13.85
N VAL A 406 0.87 15.96 -13.85
CA VAL A 406 2.26 15.56 -14.08
C VAL A 406 2.31 14.78 -15.38
N ALA A 407 3.14 15.22 -16.31
CA ALA A 407 3.32 14.51 -17.58
C ALA A 407 3.89 13.10 -17.34
N LEU A 408 3.37 12.10 -18.05
CA LEU A 408 3.87 10.71 -18.04
C LEU A 408 5.18 10.61 -18.84
N THR A 409 6.21 11.27 -18.34
CA THR A 409 7.56 11.32 -18.91
C THR A 409 8.58 11.29 -17.78
N HIS A 410 9.84 11.00 -18.11
CA HIS A 410 10.93 11.06 -17.13
C HIS A 410 11.03 12.43 -16.45
N GLN A 411 10.91 13.52 -17.22
CA GLN A 411 10.98 14.89 -16.71
C GLN A 411 9.79 15.23 -15.79
N GLY A 412 8.58 14.77 -16.15
CA GLY A 412 7.41 14.93 -15.28
C GLY A 412 7.62 14.21 -13.94
N ILE A 413 8.17 13.01 -13.96
CA ILE A 413 8.45 12.26 -12.73
C ILE A 413 9.60 12.89 -11.92
N ASP A 414 10.60 13.47 -12.59
CA ASP A 414 11.69 14.22 -11.92
C ASP A 414 11.13 15.43 -11.13
N SER A 415 10.04 16.05 -11.59
CA SER A 415 9.38 17.16 -10.87
C SER A 415 8.78 16.76 -9.52
N LEU A 416 8.56 15.46 -9.28
CA LEU A 416 8.09 14.92 -7.99
C LEU A 416 9.20 14.86 -6.92
N GLY A 417 10.44 15.18 -7.30
CA GLY A 417 11.62 15.27 -6.45
C GLY A 417 12.64 14.14 -6.63
N ASP A 418 13.76 14.22 -5.91
CA ASP A 418 14.81 13.18 -5.90
C ASP A 418 14.71 12.33 -4.63
N SER A 419 13.88 11.29 -4.68
CA SER A 419 13.72 10.36 -3.56
C SER A 419 13.65 8.91 -4.01
N LEU A 420 13.90 7.99 -3.07
CA LEU A 420 13.74 6.55 -3.30
C LEU A 420 12.31 6.19 -3.75
N ALA A 421 11.31 6.95 -3.29
CA ALA A 421 9.91 6.74 -3.65
C ALA A 421 9.64 7.12 -5.12
N VAL A 422 10.27 8.20 -5.60
CA VAL A 422 10.19 8.62 -7.01
C VAL A 422 10.89 7.60 -7.91
N ASN A 423 12.09 7.16 -7.55
CA ASN A 423 12.82 6.13 -8.31
C ASN A 423 12.04 4.80 -8.35
N ARG A 424 11.36 4.46 -7.26
CA ARG A 424 10.48 3.30 -7.22
C ARG A 424 9.30 3.46 -8.18
N LEU A 425 8.58 4.58 -8.13
CA LEU A 425 7.47 4.85 -9.03
C LEU A 425 7.91 4.78 -10.50
N ARG A 426 9.04 5.42 -10.84
CA ARG A 426 9.62 5.37 -12.19
C ARG A 426 9.90 3.94 -12.63
N ALA A 427 10.49 3.11 -11.77
CA ALA A 427 10.76 1.72 -12.09
C ALA A 427 9.47 0.91 -12.36
N GLU A 428 8.39 1.15 -11.61
CA GLU A 428 7.08 0.52 -11.89
C GLU A 428 6.50 0.97 -13.23
N LEU A 429 6.64 2.25 -13.58
CA LEU A 429 6.17 2.79 -14.86
C LEU A 429 6.97 2.26 -16.06
N VAL A 430 8.29 2.16 -15.94
CA VAL A 430 9.16 1.51 -16.94
C VAL A 430 8.77 0.03 -17.09
N MET A 431 8.58 -0.67 -15.97
CA MET A 431 8.18 -2.09 -16.01
C MET A 431 6.79 -2.33 -16.57
N ALA A 432 5.89 -1.36 -16.43
CA ALA A 432 4.59 -1.37 -17.09
C ALA A 432 4.66 -0.99 -18.58
N GLY A 433 5.82 -0.59 -19.09
CA GLY A 433 5.98 -0.13 -20.48
C GLY A 433 5.37 1.24 -20.76
N LEU A 434 5.09 2.04 -19.72
CA LEU A 434 4.48 3.37 -19.86
C LEU A 434 5.49 4.47 -20.20
N ILE A 435 6.77 4.25 -19.90
CA ILE A 435 7.89 5.14 -20.23
C ILE A 435 9.11 4.30 -20.60
N GLU A 436 9.94 4.81 -21.50
CA GLU A 436 11.16 4.10 -21.94
C GLU A 436 12.19 3.92 -20.81
N PRO A 437 13.01 2.86 -20.82
CA PRO A 437 14.10 2.71 -19.86
C PRO A 437 15.10 3.87 -19.91
N ARG A 438 15.52 4.38 -18.75
CA ARG A 438 16.54 5.43 -18.60
C ARG A 438 17.59 5.01 -17.56
N ASP A 439 18.86 5.33 -17.82
CA ASP A 439 19.91 5.15 -16.81
C ASP A 439 19.83 6.29 -15.77
N GLU A 440 19.24 5.98 -14.61
CA GLU A 440 19.01 6.94 -13.53
C GLU A 440 20.31 7.46 -12.88
N MET A 441 21.43 6.76 -13.02
CA MET A 441 22.72 7.28 -12.56
C MET A 441 23.24 8.34 -13.54
N VAL A 442 23.08 8.13 -14.85
CA VAL A 442 23.43 9.13 -15.87
C VAL A 442 22.54 10.37 -15.72
N ALA A 443 21.22 10.20 -15.61
CA ALA A 443 20.29 11.32 -15.46
C ALA A 443 20.61 12.18 -14.23
N ARG A 444 20.82 11.56 -13.06
CA ARG A 444 21.22 12.29 -11.84
C ARG A 444 22.57 12.98 -11.97
N LEU A 445 23.52 12.37 -12.69
CA LEU A 445 24.80 13.01 -12.96
C LEU A 445 24.61 14.24 -13.85
N GLU A 446 23.78 14.18 -14.89
CA GLU A 446 23.47 15.32 -15.75
C GLU A 446 22.83 16.47 -14.97
N THR A 447 21.83 16.20 -14.13
CA THR A 447 21.22 17.21 -13.25
C THR A 447 22.25 17.82 -12.29
N TRP A 448 23.12 16.99 -11.70
CA TRP A 448 24.17 17.48 -10.82
C TRP A 448 25.19 18.36 -11.57
N ILE A 449 25.58 17.99 -12.80
CA ILE A 449 26.50 18.77 -13.64
C ILE A 449 25.89 20.13 -13.96
N ALA A 450 24.63 20.18 -14.39
CA ALA A 450 23.94 21.43 -14.68
C ALA A 450 23.99 22.38 -13.48
N GLY A 451 23.64 21.88 -12.28
CA GLY A 451 23.74 22.68 -11.05
C GLY A 451 25.16 23.12 -10.68
N GLN A 452 26.20 22.34 -11.01
CA GLN A 452 27.59 22.76 -10.82
C GLN A 452 28.01 23.85 -11.81
N VAL A 453 27.59 23.76 -13.07
CA VAL A 453 27.88 24.74 -14.12
C VAL A 453 27.19 26.06 -13.80
N ASP A 454 25.90 26.03 -13.44
CA ASP A 454 25.12 27.22 -13.10
C ASP A 454 25.66 27.98 -11.89
N ALA A 455 26.26 27.27 -10.93
CA ALA A 455 26.87 27.87 -9.74
C ALA A 455 28.19 28.61 -10.02
N ILE A 456 28.79 28.46 -11.20
CA ILE A 456 30.04 29.16 -11.56
C ILE A 456 29.72 30.60 -11.95
N ALA A 457 30.25 31.57 -11.20
CA ALA A 457 29.97 33.00 -11.44
C ALA A 457 30.59 33.53 -12.75
N ASP A 458 31.85 33.21 -13.02
CA ASP A 458 32.53 33.67 -14.23
C ASP A 458 32.04 32.96 -15.50
N THR A 459 31.79 33.73 -16.55
CA THR A 459 31.24 33.25 -17.82
C THR A 459 32.24 32.36 -18.58
N SER A 460 33.53 32.68 -18.57
CA SER A 460 34.56 31.93 -19.30
C SER A 460 34.79 30.56 -18.66
N ASP A 461 34.90 30.52 -17.34
CA ASP A 461 35.02 29.27 -16.59
C ASP A 461 33.76 28.42 -16.73
N ARG A 462 32.57 29.03 -16.70
CA ARG A 462 31.30 28.34 -16.90
C ARG A 462 31.28 27.63 -18.26
N GLN A 463 31.61 28.35 -19.34
CA GLN A 463 31.67 27.78 -20.69
C GLN A 463 32.71 26.66 -20.80
N THR A 464 33.88 26.85 -20.20
CA THR A 464 34.98 25.87 -20.22
C THR A 464 34.61 24.59 -19.48
N VAL A 465 34.01 24.70 -18.29
CA VAL A 465 33.56 23.56 -17.49
C VAL A 465 32.38 22.85 -18.15
N ASP A 466 31.42 23.59 -18.71
CA ASP A 466 30.31 23.01 -19.46
C ASP A 466 30.82 22.17 -20.64
N ALA A 467 31.69 22.75 -21.48
CA ALA A 467 32.28 22.05 -22.61
C ALA A 467 33.07 20.79 -22.18
N PHE A 468 33.84 20.87 -21.10
CA PHE A 468 34.56 19.72 -20.55
C PHE A 468 33.59 18.64 -20.05
N SER A 469 32.58 19.03 -19.29
CA SER A 469 31.60 18.13 -18.70
C SER A 469 30.80 17.40 -19.77
N THR A 470 30.32 18.11 -20.80
CA THR A 470 29.50 17.59 -21.89
C THR A 470 30.31 16.70 -22.84
N TRP A 471 31.42 17.22 -23.37
CA TRP A 471 32.13 16.55 -24.46
C TRP A 471 33.15 15.50 -24.01
N HIS A 472 33.67 15.61 -22.78
CA HIS A 472 34.67 14.68 -22.26
C HIS A 472 34.09 13.72 -21.21
N VAL A 473 33.43 14.25 -20.18
CA VAL A 473 32.98 13.46 -19.03
C VAL A 473 31.71 12.67 -19.38
N LEU A 474 30.63 13.36 -19.77
CA LEU A 474 29.34 12.76 -20.09
C LEU A 474 29.43 11.84 -21.31
N ARG A 475 30.16 12.21 -22.37
CA ARG A 475 30.41 11.31 -23.51
C ARG A 475 30.93 9.94 -23.08
N ARG A 476 31.91 9.90 -22.17
CA ARG A 476 32.49 8.63 -21.69
C ARG A 476 31.53 7.87 -20.77
N VAL A 477 30.78 8.57 -19.93
CA VAL A 477 29.76 7.99 -19.04
C VAL A 477 28.63 7.37 -19.86
N ARG A 478 28.06 8.11 -20.82
CA ARG A 478 27.00 7.64 -21.73
C ARG A 478 27.46 6.44 -22.57
N HIS A 479 28.68 6.48 -23.10
CA HIS A 479 29.24 5.35 -23.85
C HIS A 479 29.39 4.08 -22.99
N ARG A 480 29.77 4.21 -21.71
CA ARG A 480 29.84 3.08 -20.78
C ARG A 480 28.46 2.55 -20.38
N ALA A 481 27.50 3.45 -20.17
CA ALA A 481 26.12 3.07 -19.89
C ALA A 481 25.52 2.27 -21.06
N ALA A 482 25.73 2.74 -22.31
CA ALA A 482 25.26 2.07 -23.51
C ALA A 482 25.89 0.68 -23.72
N THR A 483 27.17 0.51 -23.37
CA THR A 483 27.88 -0.78 -23.50
C THR A 483 27.66 -1.71 -22.29
N SER A 484 26.70 -1.41 -21.41
CA SER A 484 26.43 -2.17 -20.19
C SER A 484 27.66 -2.37 -19.29
N ALA A 485 28.65 -1.48 -19.38
CA ALA A 485 29.77 -1.43 -18.48
C ALA A 485 29.38 -0.71 -17.18
N ALA A 486 29.99 -1.10 -16.06
CA ALA A 486 29.75 -0.42 -14.79
C ALA A 486 30.22 1.03 -14.89
N THR A 487 29.29 1.97 -14.74
CA THR A 487 29.60 3.39 -14.72
C THR A 487 29.87 3.84 -13.29
N ASN A 488 30.86 4.73 -13.12
CA ASN A 488 31.32 5.22 -11.83
C ASN A 488 31.03 6.72 -11.77
N ASP A 489 29.96 7.10 -11.06
CA ASP A 489 29.55 8.50 -10.90
C ASP A 489 30.59 9.31 -10.11
N ARG A 490 31.23 8.70 -9.10
CA ARG A 490 32.31 9.30 -8.31
C ARG A 490 33.47 9.74 -9.18
N TRP A 491 33.87 8.93 -10.16
CA TRP A 491 34.92 9.29 -11.13
C TRP A 491 34.60 10.58 -11.89
N ALA A 492 33.33 10.75 -12.30
CA ALA A 492 32.87 11.92 -13.05
C ALA A 492 32.79 13.15 -12.13
N ARG A 493 32.12 13.00 -10.98
CA ARG A 493 31.98 14.06 -9.97
C ARG A 493 33.33 14.60 -9.51
N THR A 494 34.29 13.73 -9.22
CA THR A 494 35.64 14.17 -8.79
C THR A 494 36.35 14.99 -9.86
N ARG A 495 36.25 14.64 -11.15
CA ARG A 495 36.90 15.40 -12.23
C ARG A 495 36.32 16.78 -12.39
N ILE A 496 35.00 16.88 -12.40
CA ILE A 496 34.30 18.16 -12.56
C ILE A 496 34.57 19.04 -11.34
N ALA A 497 34.45 18.48 -10.12
CA ALA A 497 34.77 19.23 -8.91
C ALA A 497 36.22 19.72 -8.86
N ARG A 498 37.20 18.91 -9.29
CA ARG A 498 38.61 19.35 -9.33
C ARG A 498 38.88 20.37 -10.44
N ALA A 499 38.18 20.31 -11.57
CA ALA A 499 38.27 21.34 -12.62
C ALA A 499 37.73 22.69 -12.11
N VAL A 500 36.56 22.70 -11.48
CA VAL A 500 35.96 23.91 -10.89
C VAL A 500 36.84 24.51 -9.79
N GLU A 501 37.35 23.67 -8.88
CA GLU A 501 38.25 24.12 -7.80
C GLU A 501 39.57 24.68 -8.37
N PHE A 502 40.12 24.07 -9.42
CA PHE A 502 41.34 24.56 -10.07
C PHE A 502 41.14 25.92 -10.75
N LEU A 503 40.06 26.11 -11.51
CA LEU A 503 39.77 27.41 -12.14
C LEU A 503 39.51 28.50 -11.08
N THR A 504 38.87 28.14 -9.98
CA THR A 504 38.70 29.04 -8.83
C THR A 504 40.03 29.40 -8.19
N PHE A 505 40.94 28.43 -8.06
CA PHE A 505 42.30 28.66 -7.58
C PHE A 505 43.10 29.59 -8.51
N LEU A 506 43.02 29.42 -9.84
CA LEU A 506 43.68 30.33 -10.77
C LEU A 506 43.18 31.77 -10.60
N ARG A 507 41.85 31.94 -10.54
CA ARG A 507 41.24 33.27 -10.32
C ARG A 507 41.66 33.90 -9.00
N SER A 508 41.74 33.13 -7.92
CA SER A 508 42.18 33.68 -6.63
C SER A 508 43.64 34.13 -6.62
N HIS A 509 44.44 33.71 -7.62
CA HIS A 509 45.82 34.13 -7.84
C HIS A 509 45.95 35.15 -8.99
N GLY A 510 44.84 35.69 -9.50
CA GLY A 510 44.84 36.65 -10.61
C GLY A 510 45.24 36.04 -11.96
N LEU A 511 45.14 34.72 -12.12
CA LEU A 511 45.49 33.98 -13.32
C LEU A 511 44.25 33.49 -14.07
N VAL A 512 44.42 33.24 -15.36
CA VAL A 512 43.44 32.56 -16.21
C VAL A 512 44.04 31.28 -16.79
N LEU A 513 43.20 30.38 -17.27
CA LEU A 513 43.65 29.09 -17.82
C LEU A 513 44.68 29.24 -18.95
N ALA A 514 44.53 30.29 -19.78
CA ALA A 514 45.43 30.56 -20.91
C ALA A 514 46.84 31.00 -20.49
N THR A 515 46.98 31.67 -19.34
CA THR A 515 48.26 32.17 -18.82
C THR A 515 48.86 31.29 -17.73
N CYS A 516 48.21 30.15 -17.43
CA CYS A 516 48.65 29.23 -16.40
C CYS A 516 49.97 28.55 -16.81
N THR A 517 50.92 28.49 -15.87
CA THR A 517 52.24 27.89 -16.05
C THR A 517 52.38 26.58 -15.28
N GLN A 518 53.46 25.85 -15.55
CA GLN A 518 53.78 24.63 -14.81
C GLN A 518 53.97 24.89 -13.30
N ALA A 519 54.54 26.03 -12.93
CA ALA A 519 54.73 26.41 -11.52
C ALA A 519 53.40 26.57 -10.76
N ASP A 520 52.38 27.10 -11.43
CA ASP A 520 51.04 27.24 -10.83
C ASP A 520 50.37 25.88 -10.60
N VAL A 521 50.60 24.93 -11.52
CA VAL A 521 50.13 23.55 -11.37
C VAL A 521 50.84 22.86 -10.21
N GLU A 522 52.15 23.07 -10.05
CA GLU A 522 52.91 22.52 -8.92
C GLU A 522 52.43 23.09 -7.59
N LEU A 523 52.16 24.40 -7.51
CA LEU A 523 51.57 25.04 -6.34
C LEU A 523 50.19 24.44 -6.01
N TRP A 524 49.35 24.23 -7.03
CA TRP A 524 48.07 23.54 -6.86
C TRP A 524 48.23 22.12 -6.28
N LEU A 525 49.22 21.38 -6.77
CA LEU A 525 49.51 19.99 -6.38
C LEU A 525 50.08 19.84 -4.97
N ALA A 526 50.51 20.92 -4.31
CA ALA A 526 50.90 20.92 -2.90
C ALA A 526 49.73 20.61 -1.94
N GLY A 527 48.48 20.67 -2.44
CA GLY A 527 47.29 20.30 -1.68
C GLY A 527 46.99 18.79 -1.62
N PRO A 528 45.74 18.41 -1.27
CA PRO A 528 45.37 17.01 -1.10
C PRO A 528 45.60 16.14 -2.36
N PRO A 529 45.95 14.85 -2.22
CA PRO A 529 46.24 13.97 -3.36
C PRO A 529 45.13 13.87 -4.42
N SER A 530 43.88 14.16 -4.05
CA SER A 530 42.73 14.19 -4.96
C SER A 530 42.83 15.29 -6.03
N ARG A 531 43.58 16.37 -5.79
CA ARG A 531 43.79 17.49 -6.72
C ARG A 531 44.41 17.05 -8.05
N ARG A 532 45.19 15.96 -8.03
CA ARG A 532 45.76 15.34 -9.25
C ARG A 532 44.69 14.89 -10.27
N ALA A 533 43.43 14.73 -9.85
CA ALA A 533 42.35 14.39 -10.79
C ALA A 533 42.05 15.51 -11.81
N VAL A 534 42.55 16.75 -11.58
CA VAL A 534 42.50 17.85 -12.55
C VAL A 534 43.25 17.53 -13.84
N ARG A 535 44.17 16.55 -13.83
CA ARG A 535 44.96 16.19 -15.01
C ARG A 535 44.12 15.92 -16.26
N ASP A 536 42.98 15.25 -16.12
CA ASP A 536 42.15 14.92 -17.27
C ASP A 536 41.51 16.17 -17.88
N PHE A 537 41.23 17.19 -17.06
CA PHE A 537 40.80 18.51 -17.49
C PHE A 537 41.92 19.25 -18.22
N LEU A 538 43.12 19.34 -17.63
CA LEU A 538 44.27 20.02 -18.27
C LEU A 538 44.64 19.38 -19.62
N ARG A 539 44.67 18.04 -19.70
CA ARG A 539 44.91 17.33 -20.96
C ARG A 539 43.83 17.55 -22.00
N TRP A 540 42.59 17.79 -21.58
CA TRP A 540 41.51 18.13 -22.49
C TRP A 540 41.62 19.60 -22.93
N ALA A 541 41.92 20.52 -22.01
CA ALA A 541 42.09 21.93 -22.26
C ALA A 541 43.25 22.21 -23.24
N HIS A 542 44.40 21.56 -23.02
CA HIS A 542 45.55 21.64 -23.92
C HIS A 542 45.19 21.15 -25.34
N ARG A 543 44.51 19.99 -25.46
CA ARG A 543 44.05 19.47 -26.77
C ARG A 543 43.02 20.37 -27.46
N ARG A 544 42.40 21.29 -26.74
CA ARG A 544 41.47 22.31 -27.25
C ARG A 544 42.15 23.67 -27.47
N GLY A 545 43.45 23.79 -27.22
CA GLY A 545 44.20 25.03 -27.35
C GLY A 545 43.90 26.07 -26.26
N LEU A 546 43.32 25.66 -25.12
CA LEU A 546 42.93 26.57 -24.04
C LEU A 546 44.07 26.90 -23.06
N CYS A 547 45.14 26.11 -23.07
CA CYS A 547 46.35 26.30 -22.27
C CYS A 547 47.56 25.66 -22.96
N CYS A 548 48.77 26.00 -22.50
CA CYS A 548 49.99 25.30 -22.87
C CYS A 548 49.99 23.84 -22.35
N GLU A 549 51.00 23.06 -22.73
CA GLU A 549 51.14 21.70 -22.21
C GLU A 549 51.58 21.75 -20.74
N LEU A 550 50.70 21.27 -19.85
CA LEU A 550 50.92 21.25 -18.41
C LEU A 550 51.02 19.79 -17.94
N ASP A 551 52.14 19.42 -17.31
CA ASP A 551 52.37 18.05 -16.86
C ASP A 551 51.87 17.80 -15.45
N ILE A 552 51.18 16.67 -15.30
CA ILE A 552 50.87 16.07 -14.01
C ILE A 552 51.22 14.58 -14.13
N ALA A 553 52.34 14.23 -13.52
CA ALA A 553 52.84 12.85 -13.50
C ALA A 553 51.73 11.86 -13.12
N LYS A 554 51.57 10.82 -13.96
CA LYS A 554 50.68 9.70 -13.64
C LYS A 554 51.23 9.04 -12.39
N ARG A 555 50.42 8.88 -11.34
CA ARG A 555 50.74 7.86 -10.33
C ARG A 555 50.75 6.52 -11.06
N THR A 556 51.93 5.92 -11.23
CA THR A 556 52.08 4.49 -11.43
C THR A 556 51.42 3.83 -10.23
N GLN A 557 50.23 3.29 -10.46
CA GLN A 557 49.64 2.37 -9.48
C GLN A 557 50.62 1.21 -9.37
N GLY A 558 51.13 0.95 -8.16
CA GLY A 558 51.96 -0.23 -7.91
C GLY A 558 51.30 -1.49 -8.45
N TRP A 559 52.10 -2.49 -8.77
CA TRP A 559 51.60 -3.78 -9.22
C TRP A 559 50.61 -4.36 -8.20
N PRO A 560 49.51 -4.98 -8.63
CA PRO A 560 48.60 -5.66 -7.72
C PRO A 560 49.37 -6.65 -6.85
N ALA A 561 49.27 -6.52 -5.54
CA ALA A 561 49.89 -7.43 -4.58
C ALA A 561 48.80 -8.22 -3.85
N ARG A 562 49.15 -9.42 -3.37
CA ARG A 562 48.27 -10.23 -2.51
C ARG A 562 47.94 -9.45 -1.24
N ARG A 563 46.67 -9.51 -0.83
CA ARG A 563 46.15 -8.73 0.31
C ARG A 563 45.40 -9.57 1.34
N LEU A 564 45.16 -10.86 1.07
CA LEU A 564 44.67 -11.78 2.07
C LEU A 564 45.85 -12.42 2.81
N THR A 565 45.59 -12.80 4.07
CA THR A 565 46.52 -13.65 4.81
C THR A 565 46.54 -15.04 4.18
N PRO A 566 47.67 -15.77 4.27
CA PRO A 566 47.75 -17.15 3.78
C PRO A 566 46.59 -18.01 4.31
N GLY A 567 45.98 -18.82 3.45
CA GLY A 567 44.84 -19.69 3.78
C GLY A 567 43.47 -19.00 3.92
N ALA A 568 43.40 -17.67 4.03
CA ALA A 568 42.13 -16.96 4.21
C ALA A 568 41.18 -17.11 3.00
N HIS A 569 41.73 -17.17 1.79
CA HIS A 569 40.93 -17.42 0.58
C HIS A 569 40.20 -18.77 0.65
N GLN A 570 40.92 -19.86 0.94
CA GLN A 570 40.33 -21.19 1.10
C GLN A 570 39.31 -21.24 2.24
N GLN A 571 39.58 -20.57 3.36
CA GLN A 571 38.64 -20.47 4.48
C GLN A 571 37.33 -19.75 4.09
N ILE A 572 37.43 -18.67 3.32
CA ILE A 572 36.25 -17.94 2.80
C ILE A 572 35.44 -18.84 1.88
N ILE A 573 36.07 -19.54 0.93
CA ILE A 573 35.37 -20.44 0.00
C ILE A 573 34.68 -21.58 0.76
N ARG A 574 35.38 -22.24 1.69
CA ARG A 574 34.79 -23.31 2.51
C ARG A 574 33.57 -22.81 3.27
N ARG A 575 33.68 -21.67 3.96
CA ARG A 575 32.56 -21.06 4.70
C ARG A 575 31.36 -20.78 3.79
N LEU A 576 31.59 -20.21 2.61
CA LEU A 576 30.51 -19.92 1.65
C LEU A 576 29.87 -21.18 1.06
N LEU A 577 30.59 -22.31 1.00
CA LEU A 577 30.03 -23.58 0.54
C LEU A 577 29.25 -24.32 1.63
N THR A 578 29.64 -24.22 2.90
CA THR A 578 29.08 -25.07 3.97
C THR A 578 28.15 -24.35 4.95
N ASP A 579 28.22 -23.03 5.09
CA ASP A 579 27.44 -22.28 6.08
C ASP A 579 26.06 -21.87 5.53
N ASP A 580 25.05 -22.72 5.77
CA ASP A 580 23.67 -22.48 5.35
C ASP A 580 22.96 -21.36 6.13
N THR A 581 23.59 -20.78 7.15
CA THR A 581 23.05 -19.58 7.83
C THR A 581 23.23 -18.32 6.99
N ILE A 582 24.20 -18.34 6.05
CA ILE A 582 24.45 -17.26 5.10
C ILE A 582 23.42 -17.37 3.96
N SER A 583 22.82 -16.24 3.59
CA SER A 583 21.85 -16.24 2.50
C SER A 583 22.46 -16.75 1.19
N LEU A 584 21.72 -17.58 0.45
CA LEU A 584 22.19 -18.18 -0.80
C LEU A 584 22.69 -17.13 -1.82
N VAL A 585 22.05 -15.97 -1.86
CA VAL A 585 22.47 -14.81 -2.65
C VAL A 585 23.90 -14.39 -2.31
N ASP A 586 24.22 -14.27 -1.01
CA ASP A 586 25.55 -13.84 -0.56
C ASP A 586 26.59 -14.92 -0.80
N ARG A 587 26.22 -16.20 -0.56
CA ARG A 587 27.07 -17.37 -0.85
C ARG A 587 27.48 -17.39 -2.31
N VAL A 588 26.52 -17.42 -3.23
CA VAL A 588 26.79 -17.42 -4.67
C VAL A 588 27.61 -16.20 -5.08
N SER A 589 27.24 -14.99 -4.63
CA SER A 589 28.00 -13.79 -4.99
C SER A 589 29.46 -13.84 -4.50
N GLY A 590 29.69 -14.32 -3.28
CA GLY A 590 31.03 -14.48 -2.72
C GLY A 590 31.84 -15.54 -3.45
N LEU A 591 31.22 -16.67 -3.84
CA LEU A 591 31.84 -17.73 -4.62
C LEU A 591 32.22 -17.25 -6.03
N LEU A 592 31.36 -16.49 -6.69
CA LEU A 592 31.68 -15.94 -8.02
C LEU A 592 32.82 -14.91 -7.97
N VAL A 593 32.92 -14.11 -6.89
CA VAL A 593 34.09 -13.26 -6.64
C VAL A 593 35.33 -14.10 -6.33
N GLY A 594 35.18 -15.12 -5.49
CA GLY A 594 36.26 -15.91 -4.91
C GLY A 594 36.82 -17.04 -5.78
N CYS A 595 36.08 -17.52 -6.77
CA CYS A 595 36.53 -18.60 -7.66
C CYS A 595 36.81 -18.09 -9.08
N TYR A 596 36.01 -17.13 -9.56
CA TYR A 596 36.07 -16.64 -10.95
C TYR A 596 36.54 -15.20 -11.04
N GLY A 597 37.02 -14.65 -9.92
CA GLY A 597 37.57 -13.31 -9.85
C GLY A 597 36.60 -12.26 -10.37
N GLN A 598 35.28 -12.38 -10.13
CA GLN A 598 34.27 -11.43 -10.61
C GLN A 598 34.13 -10.18 -9.72
N PHE A 599 33.58 -9.09 -10.25
CA PHE A 599 33.34 -7.84 -9.52
C PHE A 599 31.85 -7.73 -9.19
N PRO A 600 31.45 -7.26 -7.99
CA PRO A 600 30.04 -7.08 -7.64
C PRO A 600 29.24 -6.28 -8.69
N ALA A 601 29.85 -5.24 -9.27
CA ALA A 601 29.22 -4.42 -10.30
C ALA A 601 28.93 -5.16 -11.63
N ARG A 602 29.67 -6.23 -11.94
CA ARG A 602 29.35 -7.14 -13.07
C ARG A 602 28.36 -8.20 -12.64
N LEU A 603 28.56 -8.79 -11.46
CA LEU A 603 27.72 -9.87 -10.96
C LEU A 603 26.25 -9.48 -10.89
N VAL A 604 25.92 -8.31 -10.35
CA VAL A 604 24.52 -7.90 -10.25
C VAL A 604 23.84 -7.78 -11.63
N ARG A 605 24.60 -7.55 -12.70
CA ARG A 605 24.09 -7.45 -14.07
C ARG A 605 23.95 -8.80 -14.78
N LEU A 606 24.30 -9.90 -14.12
CA LEU A 606 24.02 -11.23 -14.68
C LEU A 606 22.51 -11.46 -14.72
N THR A 607 22.05 -11.95 -15.85
CA THR A 607 20.70 -12.39 -16.12
C THR A 607 20.64 -13.91 -16.14
N ILE A 608 19.43 -14.46 -16.14
CA ILE A 608 19.25 -15.89 -16.39
C ILE A 608 19.69 -16.31 -17.78
N ASP A 609 19.62 -15.42 -18.76
CA ASP A 609 20.05 -15.69 -20.15
C ASP A 609 21.58 -15.80 -20.26
N ASP A 610 22.32 -15.38 -19.22
CA ASP A 610 23.76 -15.59 -19.12
C ASP A 610 24.13 -16.99 -18.57
N ILE A 611 23.13 -17.83 -18.26
CA ILE A 611 23.32 -19.13 -17.60
C ILE A 611 22.62 -20.23 -18.39
N THR A 612 23.33 -21.31 -18.67
CA THR A 612 22.77 -22.51 -19.30
C THR A 612 22.92 -23.70 -18.36
N ILE A 613 21.89 -24.52 -18.26
CA ILE A 613 21.86 -25.73 -17.42
C ILE A 613 21.50 -26.91 -18.32
N ASP A 614 22.50 -27.75 -18.63
CA ASP A 614 22.38 -28.93 -19.49
C ASP A 614 22.91 -30.16 -18.75
N ASP A 615 22.13 -31.26 -18.66
CA ASP A 615 22.55 -32.59 -18.17
C ASP A 615 23.53 -32.59 -16.98
N ALA A 616 23.22 -31.80 -15.94
CA ALA A 616 23.99 -31.59 -14.70
C ALA A 616 25.23 -30.67 -14.79
N THR A 617 25.47 -30.03 -15.93
CA THR A 617 26.45 -28.95 -16.08
C THR A 617 25.78 -27.58 -16.00
N VAL A 618 26.41 -26.67 -15.26
CA VAL A 618 25.97 -25.26 -15.20
C VAL A 618 27.05 -24.41 -15.81
N THR A 619 26.75 -23.71 -16.90
CA THR A 619 27.67 -22.78 -17.54
C THR A 619 27.23 -21.34 -17.32
N ILE A 620 28.18 -20.43 -17.11
CA ILE A 620 27.93 -18.99 -16.98
C ILE A 620 28.78 -18.21 -17.97
N ARG A 621 28.17 -17.27 -18.69
CA ARG A 621 28.88 -16.34 -19.57
C ARG A 621 29.29 -15.06 -18.85
N PHE A 622 30.55 -14.98 -18.39
CA PHE A 622 31.13 -13.72 -17.88
C PHE A 622 31.78 -12.87 -18.98
N GLY A 623 32.36 -13.53 -19.99
CA GLY A 623 33.08 -12.93 -21.10
C GLY A 623 32.56 -13.38 -22.46
N ARG A 624 33.48 -13.57 -23.42
CA ARG A 624 33.15 -14.06 -24.76
C ARG A 624 32.84 -15.54 -24.74
N GLU A 625 33.62 -16.30 -23.97
CA GLU A 625 33.44 -17.73 -23.82
C GLU A 625 32.72 -18.04 -22.50
N PRO A 626 31.78 -19.01 -22.49
CA PRO A 626 31.14 -19.46 -21.27
C PRO A 626 32.11 -20.27 -20.41
N VAL A 627 31.91 -20.19 -19.09
CA VAL A 627 32.69 -20.94 -18.10
C VAL A 627 31.81 -22.01 -17.48
N THR A 628 32.24 -23.27 -17.54
CA THR A 628 31.61 -24.37 -16.81
C THR A 628 31.92 -24.25 -15.32
N LEU A 629 30.88 -24.20 -14.49
CA LEU A 629 31.04 -24.10 -13.05
C LEU A 629 31.41 -25.45 -12.45
N ALA A 630 32.44 -25.49 -11.61
CA ALA A 630 32.77 -26.67 -10.83
C ALA A 630 31.77 -26.90 -9.69
N GLU A 631 31.52 -28.16 -9.33
CA GLU A 631 30.80 -28.50 -8.11
C GLU A 631 31.65 -28.17 -6.85
N PRO A 632 31.05 -27.65 -5.76
CA PRO A 632 29.63 -27.49 -5.47
C PRO A 632 29.04 -26.13 -5.90
N VAL A 633 29.79 -25.31 -6.63
CA VAL A 633 29.36 -23.95 -7.01
C VAL A 633 28.21 -24.00 -8.02
N ALA A 634 28.24 -24.96 -8.94
CA ALA A 634 27.16 -25.22 -9.89
C ALA A 634 25.83 -25.47 -9.17
N ALA A 635 25.78 -26.38 -8.20
CA ALA A 635 24.59 -26.61 -7.38
C ALA A 635 24.09 -25.35 -6.66
N CYS A 636 25.00 -24.52 -6.11
CA CYS A 636 24.60 -23.26 -5.46
C CYS A 636 23.94 -22.28 -6.44
N VAL A 637 24.47 -22.17 -7.67
CA VAL A 637 23.90 -21.30 -8.71
C VAL A 637 22.55 -21.82 -9.18
N ALA A 638 22.44 -23.12 -9.46
CA ALA A 638 21.17 -23.74 -9.86
C ALA A 638 20.09 -23.56 -8.78
N ALA A 639 20.44 -23.77 -7.51
CA ALA A 639 19.56 -23.51 -6.38
C ALA A 639 19.14 -22.02 -6.29
N LEU A 640 20.06 -21.09 -6.57
CA LEU A 640 19.74 -19.66 -6.59
C LEU A 640 18.73 -19.34 -7.69
N ILE A 641 18.87 -19.93 -8.88
CA ILE A 641 17.91 -19.74 -9.97
C ILE A 641 16.53 -20.28 -9.59
N ALA A 642 16.47 -21.51 -9.08
CA ALA A 642 15.22 -22.17 -8.70
C ALA A 642 14.49 -21.48 -7.55
N THR A 643 15.23 -20.89 -6.60
CA THR A 643 14.65 -20.21 -5.43
C THR A 643 14.58 -18.70 -5.57
N ARG A 644 15.02 -18.14 -6.71
CA ARG A 644 15.03 -16.70 -6.96
C ARG A 644 13.63 -16.14 -6.83
N ARG A 645 13.52 -15.00 -6.16
CA ARG A 645 12.29 -14.20 -6.11
C ARG A 645 12.64 -12.75 -6.36
N GLY A 646 11.82 -12.06 -7.16
CA GLY A 646 11.88 -10.60 -7.23
C GLY A 646 11.75 -9.99 -5.84
N ARG A 647 12.51 -8.92 -5.55
CA ARG A 647 12.47 -8.22 -4.27
C ARG A 647 11.53 -7.02 -4.29
N SER A 648 11.10 -6.56 -5.48
CA SER A 648 10.04 -5.56 -5.53
C SER A 648 8.74 -6.16 -4.98
N ALA A 649 7.89 -5.30 -4.42
CA ALA A 649 6.56 -5.69 -4.00
C ALA A 649 5.67 -6.05 -5.20
N SER A 650 5.94 -5.50 -6.38
CA SER A 650 5.19 -5.72 -7.62
C SER A 650 5.67 -6.91 -8.44
N ASP A 651 6.89 -7.40 -8.20
CA ASP A 651 7.43 -8.53 -8.97
C ASP A 651 6.60 -9.81 -8.75
N ALA A 652 6.22 -10.47 -9.84
CA ALA A 652 5.76 -11.86 -9.82
C ALA A 652 6.91 -12.80 -9.41
N THR A 653 6.61 -13.89 -8.71
CA THR A 653 7.60 -14.74 -8.00
C THR A 653 8.63 -15.40 -8.94
N ALA A 654 8.40 -15.43 -10.26
CA ALA A 654 9.29 -16.04 -11.26
C ALA A 654 9.79 -15.09 -12.37
N ALA A 655 9.47 -13.79 -12.35
CA ALA A 655 9.63 -12.93 -13.53
C ALA A 655 10.93 -12.10 -13.59
N SER A 656 11.74 -12.06 -12.53
CA SER A 656 12.95 -11.23 -12.59
C SER A 656 13.99 -11.88 -13.49
N ARG A 657 14.33 -11.20 -14.60
CA ARG A 657 15.41 -11.61 -15.51
C ARG A 657 16.79 -11.64 -14.87
N TRP A 658 17.00 -10.87 -13.80
CA TRP A 658 18.29 -10.71 -13.14
C TRP A 658 18.56 -11.89 -12.20
N LEU A 659 19.78 -12.45 -12.23
CA LEU A 659 20.23 -13.45 -11.26
C LEU A 659 20.19 -12.89 -9.83
N PHE A 660 20.56 -11.61 -9.68
CA PHE A 660 20.53 -10.88 -8.42
C PHE A 660 19.49 -9.74 -8.49
N PRO A 661 18.21 -10.02 -8.17
CA PRO A 661 17.14 -9.03 -8.28
C PRO A 661 17.28 -7.92 -7.23
N GLY A 662 17.00 -6.69 -7.66
CA GLY A 662 17.00 -5.48 -6.84
C GLY A 662 15.66 -5.20 -6.18
N GLY A 663 15.62 -4.15 -5.35
CA GLY A 663 14.43 -3.74 -4.62
C GLY A 663 13.41 -2.95 -5.45
N PHE A 664 13.78 -2.53 -6.66
CA PHE A 664 12.90 -1.90 -7.63
C PHE A 664 12.49 -2.89 -8.70
N ALA A 665 11.26 -2.76 -9.19
CA ALA A 665 10.72 -3.61 -10.24
C ALA A 665 11.63 -3.56 -11.46
N GLY A 666 11.97 -4.72 -12.02
CA GLY A 666 12.80 -4.80 -13.22
C GLY A 666 14.27 -4.44 -13.07
N CYS A 667 14.74 -4.05 -11.88
CA CYS A 667 16.13 -3.65 -11.67
C CYS A 667 16.96 -4.77 -11.02
N HIS A 668 18.25 -4.80 -11.33
CA HIS A 668 19.20 -5.62 -10.59
C HIS A 668 19.49 -5.03 -9.20
N LEU A 669 20.10 -5.85 -8.34
CA LEU A 669 20.62 -5.41 -7.05
C LEU A 669 21.66 -4.30 -7.26
N ASP A 670 21.63 -3.29 -6.40
CA ASP A 670 22.64 -2.24 -6.44
C ASP A 670 24.05 -2.81 -6.13
N PRO A 671 25.08 -2.49 -6.96
CA PRO A 671 26.44 -2.99 -6.77
C PRO A 671 27.03 -2.73 -5.39
N GLU A 672 26.78 -1.54 -4.83
CA GLU A 672 27.30 -1.14 -3.51
C GLU A 672 26.59 -1.91 -2.41
N THR A 673 25.29 -2.14 -2.55
CA THR A 673 24.51 -3.00 -1.65
C THR A 673 25.07 -4.42 -1.63
N LEU A 674 25.39 -5.03 -2.77
CA LEU A 674 26.02 -6.36 -2.81
C LEU A 674 27.41 -6.35 -2.15
N ALA A 675 28.23 -5.34 -2.44
CA ALA A 675 29.55 -5.20 -1.83
C ALA A 675 29.47 -5.02 -0.29
N ASN A 676 28.47 -4.27 0.19
CA ASN A 676 28.22 -4.05 1.61
C ASN A 676 27.77 -5.34 2.31
N ARG A 677 26.92 -6.15 1.68
CA ARG A 677 26.50 -7.47 2.19
C ARG A 677 27.70 -8.41 2.37
N LEU A 678 28.60 -8.48 1.39
CA LEU A 678 29.83 -9.24 1.51
C LEU A 678 30.75 -8.70 2.62
N ARG A 679 30.85 -7.38 2.77
CA ARG A 679 31.64 -6.74 3.83
C ARG A 679 31.11 -7.07 5.23
N GLN A 680 29.78 -7.15 5.40
CA GLN A 680 29.16 -7.57 6.66
C GLN A 680 29.50 -9.03 7.03
N LEU A 681 29.85 -9.87 6.06
CA LEU A 681 30.37 -11.22 6.29
C LEU A 681 31.88 -11.26 6.59
N GLY A 682 32.55 -10.11 6.60
CA GLY A 682 34.01 -9.99 6.73
C GLY A 682 34.76 -10.13 5.40
N ILE A 683 34.05 -10.19 4.26
CA ILE A 683 34.66 -10.44 2.95
C ILE A 683 34.86 -9.12 2.20
N SER A 684 36.12 -8.74 2.00
CA SER A 684 36.45 -7.62 1.11
C SER A 684 36.54 -8.11 -0.34
N SER A 685 35.51 -7.81 -1.15
CA SER A 685 35.46 -8.23 -2.56
C SER A 685 36.68 -7.76 -3.35
N ALA A 686 37.24 -6.59 -3.02
CA ALA A 686 38.42 -6.07 -3.70
C ALA A 686 39.69 -6.86 -3.36
N LYS A 687 39.89 -7.23 -2.09
CA LYS A 687 41.04 -8.05 -1.66
C LYS A 687 40.92 -9.46 -2.23
N LEU A 688 39.77 -10.11 -2.02
CA LEU A 688 39.49 -11.45 -2.51
C LEU A 688 39.70 -11.57 -4.02
N ARG A 689 39.13 -10.63 -4.80
CA ARG A 689 39.32 -10.63 -6.25
C ARG A 689 40.79 -10.45 -6.66
N THR A 690 41.55 -9.61 -5.96
CA THR A 690 42.97 -9.36 -6.30
C THR A 690 43.77 -10.64 -6.19
N ASP A 691 43.62 -11.38 -5.09
CA ASP A 691 44.34 -12.63 -4.86
C ASP A 691 43.91 -13.71 -5.87
N VAL A 692 42.60 -13.85 -6.13
CA VAL A 692 42.07 -14.81 -7.12
C VAL A 692 42.55 -14.52 -8.53
N LEU A 693 42.64 -13.25 -8.93
CA LEU A 693 43.18 -12.90 -10.25
C LEU A 693 44.68 -13.15 -10.36
N LEU A 694 45.43 -13.03 -9.26
CA LEU A 694 46.84 -13.40 -9.24
C LEU A 694 47.01 -14.92 -9.37
N ASP A 695 46.14 -15.71 -8.73
CA ASP A 695 46.12 -17.18 -8.89
C ASP A 695 45.76 -17.56 -10.34
N LEU A 696 44.63 -17.08 -10.86
CA LEU A 696 44.19 -17.39 -12.22
C LEU A 696 45.21 -16.94 -13.28
N ALA A 697 45.87 -15.79 -13.09
CA ALA A 697 46.84 -15.28 -14.05
C ALA A 697 48.22 -15.94 -13.95
N ALA A 698 48.50 -16.66 -12.86
CA ALA A 698 49.68 -17.52 -12.74
C ALA A 698 49.48 -18.83 -13.52
N ASP A 699 48.26 -19.38 -13.48
CA ASP A 699 47.96 -20.70 -14.02
C ASP A 699 47.41 -20.69 -15.46
N ILE A 700 46.87 -19.56 -15.92
CA ILE A 700 46.13 -19.47 -17.19
C ILE A 700 46.67 -18.32 -18.08
N PRO A 701 46.85 -18.54 -19.39
CA PRO A 701 47.27 -17.50 -20.32
C PRO A 701 46.33 -16.27 -20.34
N PRO A 702 46.87 -15.05 -20.53
CA PRO A 702 46.10 -13.81 -20.41
C PRO A 702 44.94 -13.70 -21.40
N ALA A 703 45.06 -14.27 -22.60
CA ALA A 703 43.98 -14.25 -23.59
C ALA A 703 42.79 -15.12 -23.15
N ILE A 704 43.05 -16.32 -22.63
CA ILE A 704 42.01 -17.22 -22.12
C ILE A 704 41.34 -16.61 -20.89
N VAL A 705 42.12 -16.06 -19.95
CA VAL A 705 41.56 -15.34 -18.80
C VAL A 705 40.68 -14.18 -19.28
N ALA A 706 41.13 -13.39 -20.26
CA ALA A 706 40.32 -12.31 -20.81
C ALA A 706 38.98 -12.78 -21.38
N ASP A 707 38.99 -13.85 -22.19
CA ASP A 707 37.82 -14.38 -22.87
C ASP A 707 36.84 -15.07 -21.89
N LEU A 708 37.33 -15.80 -20.87
CA LEU A 708 36.50 -16.51 -19.88
C LEU A 708 35.89 -15.59 -18.81
N ILE A 709 36.71 -14.77 -18.14
CA ILE A 709 36.24 -13.94 -17.02
C ILE A 709 35.83 -12.52 -17.46
N GLY A 710 35.97 -12.21 -18.74
CA GLY A 710 35.50 -10.97 -19.37
C GLY A 710 36.37 -9.75 -19.06
N LEU A 711 37.69 -9.92 -18.94
CA LEU A 711 38.63 -8.81 -18.79
C LEU A 711 39.00 -8.19 -20.14
N TYR A 712 39.39 -6.91 -20.12
CA TYR A 712 40.08 -6.34 -21.29
C TYR A 712 41.44 -7.03 -21.46
N PRO A 713 41.88 -7.34 -22.70
CA PRO A 713 43.15 -8.05 -22.94
C PRO A 713 44.36 -7.39 -22.26
N THR A 714 44.45 -6.06 -22.34
CA THR A 714 45.52 -5.28 -21.68
C THR A 714 45.46 -5.35 -20.16
N THR A 715 44.27 -5.56 -19.59
CA THR A 715 44.10 -5.75 -18.14
C THR A 715 44.54 -7.16 -17.74
N ALA A 716 44.18 -8.20 -18.51
CA ALA A 716 44.62 -9.57 -18.25
C ALA A 716 46.15 -9.70 -18.32
N ALA A 717 46.79 -9.15 -19.37
CA ALA A 717 48.25 -9.11 -19.49
C ALA A 717 48.93 -8.43 -18.28
N ARG A 718 48.32 -7.37 -17.75
CA ARG A 718 48.82 -6.70 -16.54
C ARG A 718 48.71 -7.59 -15.28
N TRP A 719 47.67 -8.42 -15.16
CA TRP A 719 47.56 -9.36 -14.03
C TRP A 719 48.59 -10.48 -14.15
N THR A 720 48.83 -11.00 -15.35
CA THR A 720 49.84 -12.04 -15.61
C THR A 720 51.24 -11.54 -15.29
N HIS A 721 51.60 -10.32 -15.71
CA HIS A 721 52.90 -9.75 -15.33
C HIS A 721 53.01 -9.51 -13.81
N ALA A 722 51.91 -9.11 -13.15
CA ALA A 722 51.89 -8.97 -11.69
C ALA A 722 52.09 -10.29 -10.95
N ALA A 723 51.62 -11.40 -11.54
CA ALA A 723 51.79 -12.75 -11.02
C ALA A 723 53.18 -13.35 -11.30
N GLY A 724 54.05 -12.64 -12.05
CA GLY A 724 55.38 -13.11 -12.43
C GLY A 724 55.41 -14.03 -13.65
N GLY A 725 54.32 -14.09 -14.44
CA GLY A 725 54.24 -14.92 -15.64
C GLY A 725 54.89 -14.26 -16.85
N ASP A 726 55.83 -14.97 -17.50
CA ASP A 726 56.34 -14.65 -18.84
C ASP A 726 55.78 -15.68 -19.85
N TRP A 727 54.86 -15.24 -20.71
CA TRP A 727 54.11 -16.09 -21.63
C TRP A 727 54.40 -15.76 -23.11
N ALA A 728 55.61 -15.27 -23.40
CA ALA A 728 56.05 -14.92 -24.75
C ALA A 728 55.83 -16.04 -25.80
N GLY A 729 55.85 -17.32 -25.39
CA GLY A 729 55.58 -18.47 -26.26
C GLY A 729 54.10 -18.67 -26.66
N TYR A 730 53.14 -18.32 -25.80
CA TYR A 730 51.71 -18.53 -26.06
C TYR A 730 51.16 -17.50 -27.08
N VAL A 731 51.71 -16.28 -27.07
CA VAL A 731 51.38 -15.24 -28.07
C VAL A 731 51.77 -15.69 -29.48
N ALA A 732 52.88 -16.42 -29.63
CA ALA A 732 53.31 -16.97 -30.92
C ALA A 732 52.33 -18.03 -31.46
N GLN A 733 51.81 -18.92 -30.60
CA GLN A 733 50.85 -19.95 -31.00
C GLN A 733 49.49 -19.38 -31.42
N ARG A 734 48.95 -18.38 -30.69
CA ARG A 734 47.65 -17.78 -31.06
C ARG A 734 47.74 -16.90 -32.31
N SER A 735 48.88 -16.25 -32.53
CA SER A 735 49.15 -15.53 -33.78
C SER A 735 49.09 -16.45 -35.00
N ASP A 736 49.53 -17.70 -34.84
CA ASP A 736 49.48 -18.73 -35.87
C ASP A 736 48.06 -19.29 -36.06
N GLU A 737 47.27 -19.46 -34.99
CA GLU A 737 45.86 -19.87 -35.10
C GLU A 737 44.96 -18.80 -35.72
N ASP A 738 45.12 -17.52 -35.35
CA ASP A 738 44.38 -16.41 -35.95
C ASP A 738 44.78 -16.18 -37.42
N ARG A 739 46.05 -16.41 -37.79
CA ARG A 739 46.49 -16.45 -39.20
C ARG A 739 45.87 -17.61 -39.97
N ARG A 740 45.77 -18.80 -39.37
CA ARG A 740 45.14 -19.97 -40.00
C ARG A 740 43.64 -19.74 -40.23
N ARG A 741 42.93 -19.16 -39.25
CA ARG A 741 41.50 -18.82 -39.36
C ARG A 741 41.21 -17.67 -40.34
N GLY A 742 42.15 -16.74 -40.52
CA GLY A 742 42.05 -15.65 -41.51
C GLY A 742 42.35 -16.06 -42.95
N SER A 743 42.84 -17.28 -43.21
CA SER A 743 43.16 -17.76 -44.58
C SER A 743 42.05 -18.61 -45.23
N THR A 744 40.95 -18.84 -44.52
CA THR A 744 39.75 -19.57 -45.00
C THR A 744 38.50 -18.68 -45.06
N GLY A 745 38.68 -17.36 -45.23
CA GLY A 745 37.60 -16.39 -45.41
C GLY A 745 37.59 -15.81 -46.81
#